data_AF-L0RBP1-F1
#
_entry.id   AF-L0RBP1-F1
#
_cell.length_a   1.000
_cell.length_b   1.000
_cell.length_c   1.000
_cell.angle_alpha   90.00
_cell.angle_beta   90.00
_cell.angle_gamma   90.00
#
_symmetry.space_group_name_H-M   'P 1'
#
loop_
_entity.id
_entity.type
_entity.pdbx_description
1 polymer ?
#
loop_
_entity_poly.entity_id
_entity_poly.type
_entity_poly.pdbx_seq_one_letter_code
_entity_poly.pdbx_strand_id
1 'polypeptide(L)'
;MLFNIKLAGKTMRTMLLTFIMLLISTVPASATGIPLVFKVKSGVDLSEVFITFYNCISHSSSITGTYNKGSAKGQVLDTKHSYSLSDLVGTESIATGVPAGVPAVLINNFDSGRIFISYKSGMKTFGCTQPSVEPSSNDKSLSIRYQPMELDIESGIVGKNSTPIINTNLTYIDYAAIALSLTVVNATTSITNNPLLTTVSSETLTDILGKTTKVAYTAVQPSSADRLPSSSFTRVLSPTSADESAQYSDWTNYLKTFLQGKTVKIAGLFGGVGGQPANAAGGPGAATARNQTQSYDYLVTFDATGKATMTAQAGSGDGTVAGIAAVNRGDGVGLVDITIEFADLNAATGIYGNNPAYTIVGVETTAGVQNDYYGWVVGDLLAGLSWGLPGSTVLFNSTTATNVQIGSLTSVEWWGGVKADGTGVSVPLSPVGKGYVYSKAQPAGPLNYHTYAAGLVGITGAYGFGLQDRAGQTLINFNRIQQPNAYLEVGIDTKGKSAVVASSMQASGIVVTIDEFTPKKKTSTELESTYSLGDFNAFSSVCSFNATINTNGGHATFMMDSNEIPTGSPTTLRLMKLYSNGTSMEYADYAPTGPIFSDGSWWLTDLAGNHILPSDKITLGTHYYIHFVIKDNGLYDENGALGQITDPVVLGISTSGTGCVLNPNAGFSLELASLFILGMIGIVLRKYLNKS
;
A
#
# COMPACT_ATOMS: atom_id res chain seq x y z
N MET A 1 38.53 67.08 39.16
CA MET A 1 37.67 66.45 40.20
C MET A 1 37.90 64.95 40.12
N LEU A 2 38.68 64.41 41.06
CA LEU A 2 39.01 62.99 41.10
C LEU A 2 37.76 62.19 41.48
N PHE A 3 37.39 61.20 40.68
CA PHE A 3 36.71 60.01 41.20
C PHE A 3 37.45 58.76 40.74
N ASN A 4 38.07 58.15 41.72
CA ASN A 4 38.88 56.95 41.66
C ASN A 4 37.93 55.79 41.99
N ILE A 5 37.44 55.06 40.99
CA ILE A 5 36.62 53.86 41.23
C ILE A 5 37.53 52.63 41.05
N LYS A 6 38.04 52.14 42.18
CA LYS A 6 38.51 50.75 42.33
C LYS A 6 37.31 49.82 42.17
N LEU A 7 37.17 49.20 41.00
CA LEU A 7 36.26 48.07 40.80
C LEU A 7 37.04 46.76 40.94
N ALA A 8 36.53 45.93 41.85
CA ALA A 8 37.14 44.72 42.37
C ALA A 8 37.41 43.67 41.28
N GLY A 9 38.70 43.38 41.06
CA GLY A 9 39.21 42.45 40.04
C GLY A 9 39.00 40.95 40.30
N LYS A 10 37.94 40.53 40.99
CA LYS A 10 37.65 39.10 41.18
C LYS A 10 36.27 38.66 40.69
N THR A 11 35.24 39.50 40.78
CA THR A 11 33.87 39.13 40.37
C THR A 11 33.63 39.27 38.86
N MET A 12 34.32 40.21 38.21
CA MET A 12 34.17 40.46 36.77
C MET A 12 34.89 39.41 35.90
N ARG A 13 35.96 38.78 36.41
CA ARG A 13 36.61 37.63 35.73
C ARG A 13 35.75 36.37 35.79
N THR A 14 35.04 36.13 36.90
CA THR A 14 34.12 34.99 37.00
C THR A 14 32.87 35.21 36.16
N MET A 15 32.27 36.40 36.17
CA MET A 15 31.11 36.71 35.31
C MET A 15 31.44 36.71 33.82
N LEU A 16 32.62 37.18 33.40
CA LEU A 16 33.04 37.14 32.00
C LEU A 16 33.38 35.71 31.54
N LEU A 17 33.94 34.85 32.42
CA LEU A 17 34.11 33.42 32.12
C LEU A 17 32.77 32.68 32.04
N THR A 18 31.80 33.00 32.89
CA THR A 18 30.45 32.40 32.83
C THR A 18 29.67 32.88 31.60
N PHE A 19 29.82 34.15 31.20
CA PHE A 19 29.17 34.68 29.98
C PHE A 19 29.84 34.15 28.70
N ILE A 20 31.17 33.95 28.70
CA ILE A 20 31.90 33.31 27.58
C ILE A 20 31.65 31.79 27.56
N MET A 21 31.46 31.11 28.69
CA MET A 21 31.02 29.70 28.71
C MET A 21 29.55 29.51 28.31
N LEU A 22 28.67 30.51 28.49
CA LEU A 22 27.30 30.47 27.94
C LEU A 22 27.24 30.82 26.45
N LEU A 23 28.26 31.48 25.90
CA LEU A 23 28.34 31.86 24.48
C LEU A 23 29.13 30.85 23.61
N ILE A 24 29.82 29.88 24.22
CA ILE A 24 30.61 28.86 23.52
C ILE A 24 30.09 27.46 23.89
N SER A 25 28.86 27.16 23.51
CA SER A 25 28.41 25.79 23.28
C SER A 25 27.16 25.76 22.41
N THR A 26 27.20 26.39 21.23
CA THR A 26 26.38 25.91 20.11
C THR A 26 27.03 24.63 19.59
N VAL A 27 27.01 23.57 20.42
CA VAL A 27 27.19 22.22 19.88
C VAL A 27 26.03 22.07 18.89
N PRO A 28 26.28 21.78 17.60
CA PRO A 28 25.20 21.53 16.67
C PRO A 28 24.31 20.47 17.31
N ALA A 29 23.03 20.80 17.52
CA ALA A 29 22.08 19.88 18.11
C ALA A 29 22.00 18.65 17.21
N SER A 30 22.73 17.59 17.57
CA SER A 30 22.59 16.28 16.96
C SER A 30 21.14 15.87 17.12
N ALA A 31 20.44 15.67 16.01
CA ALA A 31 19.05 15.29 16.05
C ALA A 31 18.88 13.93 16.76
N THR A 32 17.78 13.79 17.49
CA THR A 32 17.32 12.54 18.10
C THR A 32 17.08 11.49 17.01
N GLY A 33 17.35 10.20 17.29
CA GLY A 33 17.04 9.09 16.39
C GLY A 33 15.59 9.06 15.89
N ILE A 34 15.30 8.19 14.93
CA ILE A 34 13.95 7.97 14.39
C ILE A 34 13.17 7.04 15.34
N PRO A 35 12.09 7.50 15.98
CA PRO A 35 11.25 6.65 16.80
C PRO A 35 10.29 5.82 15.93
N LEU A 36 10.23 4.53 16.21
CA LEU A 36 9.25 3.59 15.67
C LEU A 36 8.34 3.11 16.81
N VAL A 37 7.03 3.13 16.59
CA VAL A 37 6.01 2.65 17.53
C VAL A 37 5.27 1.48 16.88
N PHE A 38 5.19 0.35 17.56
CA PHE A 38 4.48 -0.83 17.07
C PHE A 38 3.08 -0.89 17.68
N LYS A 39 2.09 -1.02 16.80
CA LYS A 39 0.68 -1.08 17.19
C LYS A 39 0.07 -2.35 16.66
N VAL A 40 -0.50 -3.14 17.55
CA VAL A 40 -1.17 -4.40 17.20
C VAL A 40 -2.69 -4.23 17.24
N LYS A 41 -3.41 -5.12 16.56
CA LYS A 41 -4.86 -5.29 16.74
C LYS A 41 -5.22 -5.45 18.21
N SER A 42 -6.29 -4.80 18.65
CA SER A 42 -6.83 -4.98 20.00
C SER A 42 -7.10 -6.46 20.30
N GLY A 43 -6.73 -6.91 21.50
CA GLY A 43 -6.90 -8.29 21.94
C GLY A 43 -5.75 -9.23 21.60
N VAL A 44 -4.74 -8.78 20.85
CA VAL A 44 -3.49 -9.53 20.63
C VAL A 44 -2.57 -9.36 21.84
N ASP A 45 -2.04 -10.46 22.35
CA ASP A 45 -1.03 -10.46 23.41
C ASP A 45 0.32 -9.97 22.86
N LEU A 46 0.84 -8.89 23.44
CA LEU A 46 2.12 -8.29 23.05
C LEU A 46 3.32 -9.21 23.32
N SER A 47 3.19 -10.20 24.21
CA SER A 47 4.23 -11.19 24.46
C SER A 47 4.34 -12.23 23.35
N GLU A 48 3.33 -12.33 22.47
CA GLU A 48 3.27 -13.27 21.36
C GLU A 48 3.57 -12.64 20.00
N VAL A 49 3.89 -11.34 19.96
CA VAL A 49 4.32 -10.64 18.74
C VAL A 49 5.76 -10.22 18.92
N PHE A 50 6.59 -10.54 17.94
CA PHE A 50 8.03 -10.28 17.99
C PHE A 50 8.47 -9.41 16.83
N ILE A 51 9.50 -8.62 17.07
CA ILE A 51 10.23 -7.86 16.05
C ILE A 51 11.69 -8.28 16.01
N THR A 52 12.22 -8.46 14.81
CA THR A 52 13.63 -8.85 14.58
C THR A 52 14.25 -7.93 13.54
N PHE A 53 15.40 -7.35 13.86
CA PHE A 53 16.15 -6.49 12.96
C PHE A 53 17.14 -7.32 12.14
N TYR A 54 17.08 -7.17 10.81
CA TYR A 54 17.99 -7.81 9.89
C TYR A 54 18.61 -6.79 8.94
N ASN A 55 19.92 -6.86 8.75
CA ASN A 55 20.61 -6.23 7.63
C ASN A 55 21.93 -6.96 7.35
N CYS A 56 22.47 -6.79 6.15
CA CYS A 56 23.79 -7.29 5.82
C CYS A 56 24.50 -6.34 4.86
N ILE A 57 25.53 -5.64 5.36
CA ILE A 57 26.35 -4.72 4.57
C ILE A 57 27.80 -5.18 4.68
N SER A 58 28.41 -5.48 3.54
CA SER A 58 29.80 -5.99 3.48
C SER A 58 30.03 -7.19 4.42
N HIS A 59 29.06 -8.12 4.47
CA HIS A 59 29.07 -9.29 5.36
C HIS A 59 29.02 -8.98 6.87
N SER A 60 28.58 -7.78 7.25
CA SER A 60 28.33 -7.38 8.64
C SER A 60 26.87 -6.98 8.84
N SER A 61 26.31 -7.34 10.00
CA SER A 61 24.98 -6.94 10.44
C SER A 61 25.10 -6.02 11.65
N SER A 62 24.41 -4.89 11.62
CA SER A 62 24.49 -3.87 12.68
C SER A 62 23.28 -2.96 12.71
N ILE A 63 22.88 -2.60 13.93
CA ILE A 63 21.89 -1.55 14.21
C ILE A 63 22.45 -0.68 15.34
N THR A 64 22.22 0.63 15.26
CA THR A 64 22.46 1.54 16.39
C THR A 64 21.15 2.15 16.80
N GLY A 65 20.71 1.86 18.02
CA GLY A 65 19.47 2.38 18.56
C GLY A 65 19.20 1.86 19.96
N THR A 66 18.12 2.34 20.56
CA THR A 66 17.72 1.99 21.91
C THR A 66 16.24 1.70 22.05
N TYR A 67 15.87 1.09 23.18
CA TYR A 67 14.49 0.89 23.62
C TYR A 67 14.36 1.05 25.13
N ASN A 68 13.12 1.18 25.61
CA ASN A 68 12.80 1.19 27.04
C ASN A 68 12.05 -0.11 27.41
N LYS A 69 12.32 -0.66 28.60
CA LYS A 69 11.67 -1.87 29.12
C LYS A 69 11.26 -1.67 30.57
N GLY A 70 9.96 -1.55 30.83
CA GLY A 70 9.44 -1.15 32.14
C GLY A 70 10.06 0.19 32.56
N SER A 71 10.72 0.22 33.71
CA SER A 71 11.45 1.40 34.20
C SER A 71 12.87 1.53 33.65
N ALA A 72 13.42 0.50 32.98
CA ALA A 72 14.75 0.55 32.38
C ALA A 72 14.71 1.36 31.07
N LYS A 73 15.68 2.27 30.91
CA LYS A 73 15.79 3.15 29.75
C LYS A 73 17.04 2.87 28.94
N GLY A 74 17.00 3.19 27.65
CA GLY A 74 18.19 3.22 26.80
C GLY A 74 18.86 1.86 26.60
N GLN A 75 18.10 0.77 26.67
CA GLN A 75 18.60 -0.58 26.38
C GLN A 75 19.00 -0.65 24.90
N VAL A 76 20.10 -1.32 24.57
CA VAL A 76 20.68 -1.30 23.22
C VAL A 76 19.98 -2.34 22.33
N LEU A 77 19.68 -1.96 21.09
CA LEU A 77 19.17 -2.87 20.06
C LEU A 77 20.29 -3.73 19.44
N ASP A 78 19.95 -4.92 18.97
CA ASP A 78 20.84 -5.83 18.26
C ASP A 78 20.12 -6.58 17.12
N THR A 79 20.88 -7.12 16.17
CA THR A 79 20.37 -7.86 15.00
C THR A 79 20.43 -9.39 15.15
N LYS A 80 20.69 -9.87 16.37
CA LYS A 80 20.82 -11.29 16.75
C LYS A 80 19.72 -11.73 17.72
N HIS A 81 18.73 -10.88 17.95
CA HIS A 81 17.68 -11.08 18.92
C HIS A 81 16.31 -10.73 18.32
N SER A 82 15.30 -11.47 18.76
CA SER A 82 13.89 -11.16 18.51
C SER A 82 13.28 -10.62 19.80
N TYR A 83 12.79 -9.39 19.76
CA TYR A 83 12.18 -8.74 20.91
C TYR A 83 10.67 -8.98 20.88
N SER A 84 10.07 -9.48 21.97
CA SER A 84 8.61 -9.42 22.08
C SER A 84 8.17 -7.96 22.19
N LEU A 85 6.98 -7.60 21.70
CA LEU A 85 6.49 -6.24 21.81
C LEU A 85 6.30 -5.81 23.26
N SER A 86 5.97 -6.74 24.16
CA SER A 86 5.90 -6.47 25.60
C SER A 86 7.23 -6.01 26.19
N ASP A 87 8.35 -6.50 25.65
CA ASP A 87 9.70 -6.13 26.10
C ASP A 87 10.13 -4.72 25.64
N LEU A 88 9.40 -4.13 24.70
CA LEU A 88 9.66 -2.79 24.16
C LEU A 88 8.77 -1.71 24.79
N VAL A 89 8.00 -2.06 25.83
CA VAL A 89 7.12 -1.13 26.53
C VAL A 89 7.86 -0.49 27.71
N GLY A 90 8.07 0.83 27.63
CA GLY A 90 8.60 1.64 28.73
C GLY A 90 7.53 2.43 29.49
N THR A 91 7.76 2.71 30.78
CA THR A 91 6.90 3.62 31.57
C THR A 91 7.03 5.08 31.18
N GLU A 92 8.10 5.43 30.45
CA GLU A 92 8.34 6.76 29.92
C GLU A 92 8.47 6.73 28.40
N SER A 93 8.16 7.87 27.79
CA SER A 93 8.31 8.08 26.36
C SER A 93 9.77 7.91 25.93
N ILE A 94 10.00 7.25 24.79
CA ILE A 94 11.33 7.05 24.23
C ILE A 94 11.89 8.30 23.52
N ALA A 95 11.00 9.18 23.05
CA ALA A 95 11.36 10.41 22.35
C ALA A 95 10.18 11.39 22.34
N THR A 96 10.46 12.69 22.24
CA THR A 96 9.42 13.73 22.12
C THR A 96 8.42 13.38 21.02
N GLY A 97 7.12 13.51 21.33
CA GLY A 97 6.01 13.20 20.42
C GLY A 97 5.56 11.73 20.45
N VAL A 98 6.31 10.82 21.07
CA VAL A 98 5.93 9.41 21.24
C VAL A 98 5.17 9.21 22.55
N PRO A 99 4.04 8.49 22.59
CA PRO A 99 3.36 8.14 23.84
C PRO A 99 4.24 7.27 24.76
N ALA A 100 4.06 7.37 26.07
CA ALA A 100 4.60 6.38 27.02
C ALA A 100 3.69 5.14 27.06
N GLY A 101 4.20 4.01 27.55
CA GLY A 101 3.40 2.79 27.72
C GLY A 101 3.04 2.07 26.43
N VAL A 102 3.74 2.36 25.33
CA VAL A 102 3.57 1.67 24.04
C VAL A 102 4.87 0.97 23.63
N PRO A 103 4.82 -0.13 22.84
CA PRO A 103 6.01 -0.77 22.30
C PRO A 103 6.73 0.19 21.34
N ALA A 104 7.96 0.59 21.66
CA ALA A 104 8.69 1.55 20.85
C ALA A 104 10.22 1.36 20.88
N VAL A 105 10.85 1.75 19.77
CA VAL A 105 12.31 1.78 19.61
C VAL A 105 12.75 3.12 19.02
N LEU A 106 14.01 3.50 19.27
CA LEU A 106 14.63 4.72 18.76
C LEU A 106 15.90 4.34 17.98
N ILE A 107 15.86 4.51 16.65
CA ILE A 107 16.94 4.05 15.77
C ILE A 107 17.75 5.24 15.27
N ASN A 108 19.06 5.17 15.42
CA ASN A 108 20.01 6.19 14.95
C ASN A 108 20.63 5.81 13.60
N ASN A 109 20.93 4.53 13.39
CA ASN A 109 21.47 4.00 12.13
C ASN A 109 21.00 2.57 11.90
N PHE A 110 20.46 2.29 10.72
CA PHE A 110 20.05 0.95 10.29
C PHE A 110 19.97 0.91 8.76
N ASP A 111 21.14 0.76 8.15
CA ASP A 111 21.30 0.81 6.71
C ASP A 111 20.82 -0.50 6.07
N SER A 112 20.11 -0.40 4.93
CA SER A 112 19.57 -1.53 4.14
C SER A 112 18.88 -2.59 5.01
N GLY A 113 18.00 -2.12 5.90
CA GLY A 113 17.38 -2.91 6.94
C GLY A 113 16.05 -3.54 6.57
N ARG A 114 15.75 -4.64 7.23
CA ARG A 114 14.42 -5.27 7.31
C ARG A 114 14.03 -5.43 8.77
N ILE A 115 12.79 -5.08 9.09
CA ILE A 115 12.18 -5.45 10.36
C ILE A 115 11.20 -6.57 10.07
N PHE A 116 11.49 -7.76 10.58
CA PHE A 116 10.58 -8.89 10.54
C PHE A 116 9.64 -8.84 11.74
N ILE A 117 8.34 -8.83 11.47
CA ILE A 117 7.30 -8.97 12.48
C ILE A 117 6.82 -10.41 12.45
N SER A 118 6.83 -11.12 13.59
CA SER A 118 6.42 -12.52 13.68
C SER A 118 5.43 -12.80 14.81
N TYR A 119 4.57 -13.79 14.62
CA TYR A 119 3.61 -14.26 15.62
C TYR A 119 4.09 -15.54 16.31
N LYS A 120 3.75 -15.68 17.59
CA LYS A 120 3.95 -16.85 18.48
C LYS A 120 5.40 -17.25 18.76
N SER A 121 6.33 -16.91 17.88
CA SER A 121 7.76 -17.17 18.03
C SER A 121 8.57 -16.03 17.43
N GLY A 122 9.67 -15.67 18.10
CA GLY A 122 10.74 -14.89 17.48
C GLY A 122 11.39 -15.67 16.33
N MET A 123 12.06 -14.95 15.44
CA MET A 123 12.83 -15.51 14.33
C MET A 123 13.98 -16.39 14.85
N LYS A 124 14.46 -17.32 14.03
CA LYS A 124 15.57 -18.24 14.38
C LYS A 124 16.80 -18.10 13.48
N THR A 125 16.69 -17.25 12.46
CA THR A 125 17.75 -16.93 11.49
C THR A 125 18.14 -15.46 11.70
N PHE A 126 19.45 -15.20 11.81
CA PHE A 126 19.98 -13.90 12.23
C PHE A 126 21.26 -13.54 11.47
N GLY A 127 21.72 -12.30 11.64
CA GLY A 127 22.98 -11.82 11.08
C GLY A 127 22.87 -11.57 9.58
N CYS A 128 23.84 -12.06 8.81
CA CYS A 128 23.94 -11.83 7.36
C CYS A 128 23.24 -12.90 6.50
N THR A 129 22.43 -13.74 7.11
CA THR A 129 21.62 -14.75 6.41
C THR A 129 20.17 -14.31 6.45
N GLN A 130 19.62 -13.94 5.30
CA GLN A 130 18.20 -13.64 5.18
C GLN A 130 17.40 -14.92 5.43
N PRO A 131 16.30 -14.86 6.20
CA PRO A 131 15.39 -15.98 6.32
C PRO A 131 14.90 -16.44 4.94
N SER A 132 15.10 -17.72 4.62
CA SER A 132 14.53 -18.30 3.41
C SER A 132 13.05 -18.62 3.63
N VAL A 133 12.27 -18.42 2.57
CA VAL A 133 10.83 -18.75 2.52
C VAL A 133 10.55 -19.91 1.57
N GLU A 134 11.57 -20.40 0.87
CA GLU A 134 11.43 -21.49 -0.09
C GLU A 134 11.00 -22.76 0.65
N PRO A 135 9.95 -23.46 0.19
CA PRO A 135 9.46 -24.70 0.78
C PRO A 135 10.55 -25.78 0.90
N SER A 136 11.49 -25.83 -0.04
CA SER A 136 12.62 -26.76 -0.03
C SER A 136 13.75 -26.36 0.93
N SER A 137 13.72 -25.16 1.51
CA SER A 137 14.78 -24.68 2.39
C SER A 137 14.79 -25.39 3.75
N ASN A 138 15.96 -25.41 4.38
CA ASN A 138 16.14 -25.89 5.76
C ASN A 138 16.14 -24.74 6.79
N ASP A 139 15.58 -23.57 6.42
CA ASP A 139 15.58 -22.41 7.29
C ASP A 139 14.77 -22.67 8.57
N LYS A 140 15.36 -22.36 9.72
CA LYS A 140 14.75 -22.64 11.03
C LYS A 140 13.51 -21.79 11.30
N SER A 141 13.35 -20.68 10.57
CA SER A 141 12.23 -19.76 10.64
C SER A 141 11.12 -20.12 9.64
N LEU A 142 11.30 -21.15 8.80
CA LEU A 142 10.34 -21.49 7.74
C LEU A 142 8.93 -21.75 8.25
N SER A 143 8.80 -22.36 9.44
CA SER A 143 7.50 -22.65 10.08
C SER A 143 6.90 -21.49 10.87
N ILE A 144 7.51 -20.31 10.85
CA ILE A 144 7.07 -19.14 11.60
C ILE A 144 6.25 -18.23 10.68
N ARG A 145 5.10 -17.74 11.15
CA ARG A 145 4.36 -16.69 10.44
C ARG A 145 5.02 -15.35 10.68
N TYR A 146 5.62 -14.76 9.65
CA TYR A 146 6.31 -13.47 9.74
C TYR A 146 6.18 -12.66 8.45
N GLN A 147 6.17 -11.33 8.52
CA GLN A 147 6.19 -10.40 7.38
C GLN A 147 7.33 -9.38 7.56
N PRO A 148 8.10 -9.03 6.51
CA PRO A 148 9.07 -7.94 6.59
C PRO A 148 8.42 -6.60 6.25
N MET A 149 8.96 -5.55 6.85
CA MET A 149 8.99 -4.22 6.23
C MET A 149 10.44 -3.85 5.92
N GLU A 150 10.62 -2.96 4.95
CA GLU A 150 11.94 -2.50 4.51
C GLU A 150 12.16 -1.06 4.93
N LEU A 151 13.36 -0.78 5.41
CA LEU A 151 13.77 0.57 5.76
C LEU A 151 15.28 0.75 5.66
N ASP A 152 15.65 1.98 5.40
CA ASP A 152 17.02 2.46 5.46
C ASP A 152 17.02 3.71 6.35
N ILE A 153 17.81 3.67 7.42
CA ILE A 153 18.01 4.81 8.32
C ILE A 153 19.50 5.16 8.30
N GLU A 154 19.83 6.15 7.49
CA GLU A 154 21.20 6.64 7.32
C GLU A 154 21.35 8.07 7.86
N SER A 155 22.59 8.47 8.13
CA SER A 155 22.89 9.86 8.51
C SER A 155 22.88 10.77 7.28
N GLY A 156 21.92 11.69 7.20
CA GLY A 156 21.86 12.73 6.18
C GLY A 156 22.09 14.15 6.71
N ILE A 157 22.08 15.13 5.81
CA ILE A 157 22.28 16.56 6.14
C ILE A 157 21.00 17.33 5.85
N VAL A 158 20.46 18.02 6.85
CA VAL A 158 19.36 18.97 6.69
C VAL A 158 19.83 20.36 7.12
N GLY A 159 19.94 21.26 6.14
CA GLY A 159 20.58 22.56 6.34
C GLY A 159 22.08 22.40 6.63
N LYS A 160 22.49 22.63 7.89
CA LYS A 160 23.89 22.47 8.35
C LYS A 160 24.06 21.35 9.39
N ASN A 161 22.99 20.64 9.72
CA ASN A 161 22.97 19.68 10.82
C ASN A 161 22.85 18.26 10.26
N SER A 162 23.60 17.34 10.86
CA SER A 162 23.45 15.90 10.62
C SER A 162 22.21 15.39 11.34
N THR A 163 21.42 14.57 10.67
CA THR A 163 20.25 13.90 11.25
C THR A 163 20.04 12.55 10.59
N PRO A 164 19.58 11.54 11.33
CA PRO A 164 19.02 10.35 10.71
C PRO A 164 17.89 10.74 9.75
N ILE A 165 17.88 10.12 8.58
CA ILE A 165 16.81 10.19 7.57
C ILE A 165 16.31 8.77 7.38
N ILE A 166 15.01 8.56 7.51
CA ILE A 166 14.39 7.27 7.22
C ILE A 166 13.85 7.26 5.79
N ASN A 167 14.13 6.18 5.07
CA ASN A 167 13.46 5.76 3.84
C ASN A 167 12.79 4.42 4.14
N THR A 168 11.47 4.28 3.94
CA THR A 168 10.79 3.03 4.30
C THR A 168 9.59 2.73 3.42
N ASN A 169 9.31 1.44 3.27
CA ASN A 169 8.25 0.89 2.45
C ASN A 169 7.67 -0.39 3.08
N LEU A 170 6.49 -0.75 2.59
CA LEU A 170 5.91 -2.08 2.78
C LEU A 170 6.23 -2.95 1.56
N THR A 171 6.42 -4.24 1.78
CA THR A 171 6.69 -5.20 0.71
C THR A 171 5.92 -6.50 0.92
N TYR A 172 5.33 -6.98 -0.17
CA TYR A 172 4.76 -8.32 -0.35
C TYR A 172 5.33 -8.99 -1.60
N ILE A 173 6.50 -8.52 -2.08
CA ILE A 173 7.16 -9.03 -3.29
C ILE A 173 7.42 -10.54 -3.16
N ASP A 174 8.00 -10.97 -2.04
CA ASP A 174 8.40 -12.37 -1.85
C ASP A 174 7.23 -13.26 -1.41
N TYR A 175 6.35 -12.72 -0.56
CA TYR A 175 5.19 -13.43 -0.01
C TYR A 175 4.30 -12.48 0.81
N ALA A 176 3.11 -12.97 1.19
CA ALA A 176 2.23 -12.30 2.14
C ALA A 176 1.83 -13.20 3.32
N ALA A 177 1.90 -12.65 4.53
CA ALA A 177 1.60 -13.37 5.78
C ALA A 177 0.90 -12.50 6.83
N ILE A 178 1.29 -11.23 6.94
CA ILE A 178 0.77 -10.30 7.94
C ILE A 178 0.47 -8.96 7.25
N ALA A 179 -0.75 -8.46 7.39
CA ALA A 179 -1.12 -7.13 6.93
C ALA A 179 -0.43 -6.06 7.79
N LEU A 180 0.42 -5.26 7.16
CA LEU A 180 1.16 -4.18 7.79
C LEU A 180 0.67 -2.80 7.33
N SER A 181 0.95 -1.78 8.13
CA SER A 181 0.72 -0.38 7.79
C SER A 181 1.83 0.51 8.35
N LEU A 182 2.16 1.58 7.63
CA LEU A 182 3.14 2.57 8.01
C LEU A 182 2.47 3.95 8.01
N THR A 183 2.49 4.63 9.15
CA THR A 183 1.97 6.00 9.27
C THR A 183 2.95 6.87 10.02
N VAL A 184 3.35 7.99 9.42
CA VAL A 184 4.07 9.06 10.12
C VAL A 184 3.05 9.87 10.92
N VAL A 185 3.10 9.72 12.24
CA VAL A 185 2.21 10.41 13.19
C VAL A 185 2.89 11.67 13.70
N ASN A 186 2.12 12.70 14.06
CA ASN A 186 2.61 13.99 14.58
C ASN A 186 3.56 14.76 13.63
N ALA A 187 3.48 14.49 12.32
CA ALA A 187 4.12 15.33 11.32
C ALA A 187 3.50 16.74 11.32
N THR A 188 4.34 17.76 11.19
CA THR A 188 3.94 19.18 11.12
C THR A 188 3.68 19.63 9.70
N THR A 189 4.15 18.87 8.71
CA THR A 189 3.87 19.08 7.28
C THR A 189 3.47 17.79 6.61
N SER A 190 2.94 17.87 5.39
CA SER A 190 2.68 16.70 4.57
C SER A 190 3.96 15.89 4.34
N ILE A 191 3.84 14.57 4.44
CA ILE A 191 4.90 13.60 4.12
C ILE A 191 4.45 12.81 2.91
N THR A 192 5.34 12.66 1.93
CA THR A 192 5.08 11.91 0.70
C THR A 192 4.69 10.47 1.02
N ASN A 193 3.68 9.95 0.32
CA ASN A 193 3.16 8.58 0.46
C ASN A 193 2.70 8.21 1.88
N ASN A 194 2.46 9.18 2.76
CA ASN A 194 1.97 8.92 4.11
C ASN A 194 0.44 9.07 4.18
N PRO A 195 -0.33 8.06 4.65
CA PRO A 195 0.11 6.75 5.12
C PRO A 195 0.26 5.70 4.00
N LEU A 196 1.13 4.71 4.21
CA LEU A 196 1.18 3.47 3.42
C LEU A 196 0.42 2.38 4.15
N LEU A 197 -0.71 1.95 3.61
CA LEU A 197 -1.60 1.01 4.28
C LEU A 197 -1.69 -0.30 3.50
N THR A 198 -1.75 -1.43 4.21
CA THR A 198 -2.58 -2.56 3.79
C THR A 198 -3.95 -2.34 4.41
N THR A 199 -4.93 -2.04 3.56
CA THR A 199 -6.26 -1.62 3.98
C THR A 199 -7.15 -2.79 4.36
N VAL A 200 -6.72 -4.04 4.22
CA VAL A 200 -7.49 -5.24 4.56
C VAL A 200 -6.83 -6.04 5.69
N SER A 201 -7.55 -7.02 6.25
CA SER A 201 -6.98 -7.92 7.26
C SER A 201 -5.94 -8.88 6.65
N SER A 202 -5.08 -9.49 7.48
CA SER A 202 -4.19 -10.57 7.00
C SER A 202 -4.95 -11.72 6.34
N GLU A 203 -6.14 -12.04 6.86
CA GLU A 203 -6.98 -13.13 6.35
C GLU A 203 -7.44 -12.80 4.93
N THR A 204 -7.98 -11.60 4.72
CA THR A 204 -8.42 -11.11 3.42
C THR A 204 -7.25 -11.00 2.43
N LEU A 205 -6.11 -10.44 2.87
CA LEU A 205 -4.91 -10.29 2.07
C LEU A 205 -4.43 -11.65 1.55
N THR A 206 -4.29 -12.62 2.46
CA THR A 206 -3.76 -13.95 2.12
C THR A 206 -4.77 -14.79 1.34
N ASP A 207 -6.08 -14.60 1.57
CA ASP A 207 -7.11 -15.26 0.77
C ASP A 207 -7.12 -14.76 -0.68
N ILE A 208 -7.09 -13.43 -0.89
CA ILE A 208 -7.04 -12.83 -2.23
C ILE A 208 -5.81 -13.35 -2.99
N LEU A 209 -4.63 -13.29 -2.38
CA LEU A 209 -3.39 -13.72 -3.02
C LEU A 209 -3.35 -15.22 -3.25
N GLY A 210 -3.87 -16.01 -2.32
CA GLY A 210 -3.97 -17.45 -2.49
C GLY A 210 -4.80 -17.85 -3.71
N LYS A 211 -5.81 -17.06 -4.10
CA LYS A 211 -6.63 -17.31 -5.30
C LYS A 211 -5.95 -16.94 -6.62
N THR A 212 -4.80 -16.28 -6.61
CA THR A 212 -4.11 -15.79 -7.84
C THR A 212 -3.33 -16.86 -8.59
N THR A 213 -3.15 -18.04 -8.00
CA THR A 213 -2.51 -19.21 -8.63
C THR A 213 -3.42 -19.87 -9.68
N LYS A 214 -2.82 -20.62 -10.63
CA LYS A 214 -3.55 -21.40 -11.65
C LYS A 214 -4.59 -22.34 -11.04
N VAL A 215 -4.21 -22.99 -9.94
CA VAL A 215 -5.11 -23.77 -9.08
C VAL A 215 -5.13 -23.04 -7.75
N ALA A 216 -6.29 -22.55 -7.33
CA ALA A 216 -6.40 -21.70 -6.16
C ALA A 216 -5.68 -22.32 -4.95
N TYR A 217 -4.82 -21.49 -4.35
CA TYR A 217 -4.11 -21.70 -3.10
C TYR A 217 -3.00 -22.75 -3.08
N THR A 218 -2.51 -23.16 -4.24
CA THR A 218 -1.40 -24.13 -4.28
C THR A 218 -0.09 -23.57 -3.72
N ALA A 219 0.13 -22.25 -3.76
CA ALA A 219 1.32 -21.60 -3.21
C ALA A 219 1.21 -21.25 -1.71
N VAL A 220 0.23 -21.81 -0.99
CA VAL A 220 0.05 -21.55 0.45
C VAL A 220 0.86 -22.54 1.29
N GLN A 221 1.54 -22.00 2.31
CA GLN A 221 2.44 -22.74 3.17
C GLN A 221 1.90 -22.83 4.62
N PRO A 222 2.06 -24.00 5.28
CA PRO A 222 2.81 -25.19 4.83
C PRO A 222 2.01 -26.12 3.91
N SER A 223 0.72 -25.88 3.73
CA SER A 223 -0.15 -26.69 2.89
C SER A 223 -1.19 -25.83 2.18
N SER A 224 -1.60 -26.28 0.99
CA SER A 224 -2.71 -25.69 0.25
C SER A 224 -4.04 -25.77 0.99
N ALA A 225 -4.16 -26.50 2.10
CA ALA A 225 -5.36 -26.50 2.95
C ALA A 225 -5.30 -25.44 4.08
N ASP A 226 -4.12 -24.92 4.42
CA ASP A 226 -3.97 -24.00 5.54
C ASP A 226 -4.37 -22.59 5.18
N ARG A 227 -5.32 -22.02 5.92
CA ARG A 227 -5.71 -20.61 5.83
C ARG A 227 -5.83 -20.03 7.21
N LEU A 228 -5.52 -18.75 7.37
CA LEU A 228 -5.94 -18.06 8.59
C LEU A 228 -7.44 -18.27 8.80
N PRO A 229 -7.94 -18.43 10.04
CA PRO A 229 -7.23 -18.28 11.31
C PRO A 229 -6.47 -19.54 11.78
N SER A 230 -6.24 -20.55 10.93
CA SER A 230 -5.42 -21.72 11.26
C SER A 230 -4.09 -21.30 11.87
N SER A 231 -3.74 -21.87 13.03
CA SER A 231 -2.46 -21.64 13.68
C SER A 231 -1.28 -22.26 12.92
N SER A 232 -1.54 -23.16 11.97
CA SER A 232 -0.53 -23.76 11.09
C SER A 232 -0.16 -22.85 9.92
N PHE A 233 -1.01 -21.90 9.53
CA PHE A 233 -0.75 -21.03 8.38
C PHE A 233 0.51 -20.19 8.59
N THR A 234 1.39 -20.15 7.59
CA THR A 234 2.61 -19.34 7.63
C THR A 234 2.61 -18.19 6.64
N ARG A 235 2.27 -18.44 5.37
CA ARG A 235 2.28 -17.43 4.29
C ARG A 235 1.67 -17.94 2.99
N VAL A 236 1.37 -17.02 2.09
CA VAL A 236 1.18 -17.25 0.65
C VAL A 236 2.45 -16.83 -0.06
N LEU A 237 3.15 -17.76 -0.73
CA LEU A 237 4.34 -17.45 -1.50
C LEU A 237 3.96 -16.74 -2.79
N SER A 238 4.79 -15.80 -3.23
CA SER A 238 4.61 -15.12 -4.52
C SER A 238 5.28 -15.91 -5.66
N PRO A 239 5.04 -15.54 -6.92
CA PRO A 239 5.72 -16.16 -8.06
C PRO A 239 7.24 -15.86 -8.15
N THR A 240 7.80 -15.05 -7.26
CA THR A 240 9.26 -14.86 -7.18
C THR A 240 9.97 -16.01 -6.48
N SER A 241 9.23 -16.84 -5.72
CA SER A 241 9.74 -18.11 -5.20
C SER A 241 10.03 -19.06 -6.35
N ALA A 242 11.26 -19.59 -6.38
CA ALA A 242 11.67 -20.51 -7.43
C ALA A 242 10.84 -21.80 -7.38
N ASP A 243 10.53 -22.27 -6.17
CA ASP A 243 9.76 -23.50 -5.93
C ASP A 243 8.28 -23.35 -6.33
N GLU A 244 7.73 -22.12 -6.29
CA GLU A 244 6.30 -21.88 -6.50
C GLU A 244 5.95 -21.15 -7.80
N SER A 245 6.93 -20.61 -8.53
CA SER A 245 6.67 -19.84 -9.77
C SER A 245 5.82 -20.60 -10.80
N ALA A 246 5.94 -21.93 -10.87
CA ALA A 246 5.15 -22.79 -11.74
C ALA A 246 3.64 -22.82 -11.41
N GLN A 247 3.26 -22.48 -10.17
CA GLN A 247 1.86 -22.38 -9.73
C GLN A 247 1.13 -21.19 -10.36
N TYR A 248 1.87 -20.23 -10.92
CA TYR A 248 1.35 -19.04 -11.58
C TYR A 248 1.43 -19.18 -13.11
N SER A 249 0.70 -18.33 -13.85
CA SER A 249 0.75 -18.28 -15.32
C SER A 249 2.18 -18.07 -15.81
N ASP A 250 2.55 -18.73 -16.91
CA ASP A 250 3.82 -18.41 -17.56
C ASP A 250 3.63 -17.22 -18.52
N TRP A 251 4.73 -16.75 -19.10
CA TRP A 251 4.75 -15.61 -20.01
C TRP A 251 4.70 -16.02 -21.49
N THR A 252 4.45 -17.30 -21.78
CA THR A 252 4.46 -17.84 -23.15
C THR A 252 3.42 -17.13 -24.01
N ASN A 253 2.17 -17.03 -23.54
CA ASN A 253 1.11 -16.36 -24.29
C ASN A 253 1.42 -14.88 -24.54
N TYR A 254 1.87 -14.17 -23.51
CA TYR A 254 2.09 -12.73 -23.62
C TYR A 254 3.22 -12.42 -24.60
N LEU A 255 4.36 -13.11 -24.47
CA LEU A 255 5.58 -12.80 -25.23
C LEU A 255 5.59 -13.42 -26.64
N LYS A 256 5.16 -14.69 -26.79
CA LYS A 256 5.28 -15.42 -28.06
C LYS A 256 4.07 -15.30 -28.97
N THR A 257 2.92 -14.90 -28.43
CA THR A 257 1.67 -14.81 -29.20
C THR A 257 1.16 -13.38 -29.23
N PHE A 258 0.94 -12.76 -28.07
CA PHE A 258 0.27 -11.47 -28.02
C PHE A 258 1.17 -10.30 -28.42
N LEU A 259 2.46 -10.31 -28.04
CA LEU A 259 3.44 -9.27 -28.39
C LEU A 259 4.24 -9.58 -29.67
N GLN A 260 4.15 -10.81 -30.19
CA GLN A 260 4.86 -11.18 -31.40
C GLN A 260 4.46 -10.26 -32.57
N GLY A 261 5.46 -9.67 -33.23
CA GLY A 261 5.25 -8.74 -34.34
C GLY A 261 4.72 -7.36 -33.95
N LYS A 262 4.54 -7.08 -32.65
CA LYS A 262 4.29 -5.72 -32.14
C LYS A 262 5.60 -5.04 -31.78
N THR A 263 5.58 -3.71 -31.85
CA THR A 263 6.68 -2.86 -31.40
C THR A 263 6.26 -2.11 -30.15
N VAL A 264 7.13 -2.10 -29.15
CA VAL A 264 6.94 -1.39 -27.87
C VAL A 264 7.99 -0.29 -27.78
N LYS A 265 7.62 0.90 -27.30
CA LYS A 265 8.54 2.05 -27.22
C LYS A 265 8.95 2.34 -25.77
N ILE A 266 10.23 2.17 -25.47
CA ILE A 266 10.82 2.48 -24.15
C ILE A 266 11.65 3.75 -24.30
N ALA A 267 11.20 4.86 -23.73
CA ALA A 267 11.86 6.15 -23.93
C ALA A 267 11.65 7.11 -22.75
N GLY A 268 12.66 7.92 -22.47
CA GLY A 268 12.66 8.88 -21.35
C GLY A 268 14.05 9.44 -21.04
N LEU A 269 14.21 9.95 -19.82
CA LEU A 269 15.47 10.38 -19.24
C LEU A 269 15.82 9.51 -18.03
N PHE A 270 17.00 8.90 -18.05
CA PHE A 270 17.59 8.27 -16.88
C PHE A 270 18.25 9.35 -16.01
N GLY A 271 17.90 9.38 -14.72
CA GLY A 271 18.36 10.41 -13.78
C GLY A 271 19.85 10.36 -13.46
N GLY A 272 20.54 9.27 -13.77
CA GLY A 272 21.89 9.01 -13.29
C GLY A 272 21.90 8.43 -11.88
N VAL A 273 23.02 7.82 -11.50
CA VAL A 273 23.24 7.21 -10.17
C VAL A 273 24.49 7.84 -9.55
N GLY A 274 24.40 8.19 -8.27
CA GLY A 274 25.48 8.88 -7.56
C GLY A 274 25.63 10.35 -7.97
N GLY A 275 26.77 10.96 -7.61
CA GLY A 275 27.06 12.36 -7.92
C GLY A 275 27.14 12.61 -9.43
N GLN A 276 26.44 13.64 -9.91
CA GLN A 276 26.41 14.02 -11.33
C GLN A 276 27.27 15.26 -11.59
N PRO A 277 27.94 15.35 -12.76
CA PRO A 277 28.01 14.34 -13.81
C PRO A 277 28.93 13.17 -13.41
N ALA A 278 28.43 11.93 -13.53
CA ALA A 278 29.12 10.74 -13.07
C ALA A 278 30.38 10.41 -13.88
N ASN A 279 30.50 10.96 -15.10
CA ASN A 279 31.62 10.73 -15.99
C ASN A 279 32.40 12.01 -16.33
N ALA A 280 32.44 12.99 -15.43
CA ALA A 280 33.17 14.26 -15.60
C ALA A 280 34.61 14.13 -16.14
N ALA A 281 35.26 12.98 -15.92
CA ALA A 281 36.65 12.71 -16.32
C ALA A 281 36.81 11.52 -17.29
N GLY A 282 35.73 10.90 -17.78
CA GLY A 282 35.76 9.70 -18.63
C GLY A 282 35.05 9.91 -19.96
N GLY A 283 35.59 9.35 -21.05
CA GLY A 283 35.02 9.47 -22.40
C GLY A 283 33.85 8.52 -22.69
N PRO A 284 33.26 8.59 -23.90
CA PRO A 284 32.18 7.70 -24.34
C PRO A 284 32.64 6.23 -24.26
N GLY A 285 31.85 5.37 -23.63
CA GLY A 285 32.16 3.94 -23.45
C GLY A 285 32.87 3.57 -22.14
N ALA A 286 33.23 4.54 -21.29
CA ALA A 286 33.64 4.24 -19.92
C ALA A 286 32.48 3.64 -19.12
N ALA A 287 32.74 2.67 -18.23
CA ALA A 287 31.70 2.09 -17.36
C ALA A 287 30.98 3.17 -16.53
N THR A 288 31.67 4.25 -16.15
CA THR A 288 31.10 5.41 -15.44
C THR A 288 30.06 6.17 -16.26
N ALA A 289 30.11 6.11 -17.60
CA ALA A 289 29.07 6.70 -18.46
C ALA A 289 27.71 5.99 -18.30
N ARG A 290 27.67 4.76 -17.79
CA ARG A 290 26.41 4.08 -17.47
C ARG A 290 25.70 4.69 -16.27
N ASN A 291 26.42 5.39 -15.39
CA ASN A 291 25.86 6.06 -14.20
C ASN A 291 25.50 7.53 -14.46
N GLN A 292 25.80 8.02 -15.65
CA GLN A 292 25.57 9.40 -16.07
C GLN A 292 24.09 9.62 -16.42
N THR A 293 23.53 10.78 -16.04
CA THR A 293 22.23 11.25 -16.54
C THR A 293 22.24 11.31 -18.07
N GLN A 294 21.28 10.65 -18.73
CA GLN A 294 21.22 10.57 -20.20
C GLN A 294 19.83 10.15 -20.71
N SER A 295 19.54 10.40 -21.99
CA SER A 295 18.30 9.94 -22.65
C SER A 295 18.32 8.46 -23.00
N TYR A 296 17.14 7.87 -23.11
CA TYR A 296 16.93 6.58 -23.75
C TYR A 296 15.76 6.65 -24.72
N ASP A 297 15.90 5.97 -25.87
CA ASP A 297 14.83 5.71 -26.83
C ASP A 297 15.12 4.36 -27.50
N TYR A 298 14.25 3.38 -27.25
CA TYR A 298 14.38 2.01 -27.74
C TYR A 298 13.07 1.55 -28.37
N LEU A 299 13.20 0.83 -29.49
CA LEU A 299 12.14 0.00 -30.04
C LEU A 299 12.37 -1.44 -29.60
N VAL A 300 11.41 -1.99 -28.87
CA VAL A 300 11.43 -3.37 -28.40
C VAL A 300 10.55 -4.22 -29.30
N THR A 301 11.08 -5.36 -29.74
CA THR A 301 10.33 -6.36 -30.51
C THR A 301 10.47 -7.73 -29.84
N PHE A 302 9.45 -8.56 -30.04
CA PHE A 302 9.42 -9.94 -29.58
C PHE A 302 9.33 -10.88 -30.77
N ASP A 303 10.28 -11.80 -30.87
CA ASP A 303 10.29 -12.79 -31.94
C ASP A 303 9.40 -14.00 -31.63
N ALA A 304 9.35 -14.97 -32.55
CA ALA A 304 8.56 -16.20 -32.37
C ALA A 304 9.00 -17.06 -31.18
N THR A 305 10.24 -16.89 -30.69
CA THR A 305 10.76 -17.59 -29.52
C THR A 305 10.42 -16.87 -28.22
N GLY A 306 9.94 -15.62 -28.29
CA GLY A 306 9.67 -14.74 -27.16
C GLY A 306 10.87 -13.93 -26.70
N LYS A 307 11.98 -13.96 -27.45
CA LYS A 307 13.16 -13.14 -27.16
C LYS A 307 12.84 -11.67 -27.36
N ALA A 308 13.17 -10.85 -26.38
CA ALA A 308 13.07 -9.40 -26.48
C ALA A 308 14.36 -8.84 -27.10
N THR A 309 14.23 -8.03 -28.15
CA THR A 309 15.33 -7.25 -28.73
C THR A 309 14.96 -5.77 -28.62
N MET A 310 15.76 -5.01 -27.86
CA MET A 310 15.64 -3.58 -27.68
C MET A 310 16.67 -2.88 -28.55
N THR A 311 16.21 -2.28 -29.66
CA THR A 311 17.09 -1.57 -30.60
C THR A 311 17.15 -0.08 -30.27
N ALA A 312 18.35 0.42 -29.97
CA ALA A 312 18.57 1.81 -29.65
C ALA A 312 18.26 2.71 -30.85
N GLN A 313 17.45 3.75 -30.64
CA GLN A 313 17.10 4.74 -31.64
C GLN A 313 18.02 5.96 -31.57
N ALA A 314 18.03 6.77 -32.64
CA ALA A 314 18.82 8.00 -32.67
C ALA A 314 18.53 8.90 -31.44
N GLY A 315 19.60 9.35 -30.77
CA GLY A 315 19.49 10.14 -29.54
C GLY A 315 19.34 9.31 -28.26
N SER A 316 19.33 7.99 -28.33
CA SER A 316 19.47 7.12 -27.15
C SER A 316 20.92 7.15 -26.64
N GLY A 317 21.08 7.13 -25.32
CA GLY A 317 22.38 7.17 -24.65
C GLY A 317 23.09 8.51 -24.86
N ASP A 318 22.36 9.63 -24.97
CA ASP A 318 22.91 10.97 -25.11
C ASP A 318 22.82 11.74 -23.78
N GLY A 319 23.98 12.01 -23.18
CA GLY A 319 24.12 12.75 -21.91
C GLY A 319 24.05 14.27 -22.07
N THR A 320 23.76 14.78 -23.27
CA THR A 320 23.81 16.22 -23.59
C THR A 320 22.47 16.82 -24.01
N VAL A 321 21.39 16.02 -24.05
CA VAL A 321 20.06 16.46 -24.49
C VAL A 321 19.50 17.62 -23.66
N ALA A 322 18.57 18.36 -24.26
CA ALA A 322 18.03 19.59 -23.68
C ALA A 322 17.36 19.39 -22.31
N GLY A 323 16.70 18.26 -22.09
CA GLY A 323 16.05 17.92 -20.83
C GLY A 323 17.00 17.68 -19.66
N ILE A 324 18.31 17.59 -19.90
CA ILE A 324 19.33 17.44 -18.84
C ILE A 324 19.84 18.83 -18.44
N ALA A 325 19.77 19.10 -17.13
CA ALA A 325 20.34 20.32 -16.54
C ALA A 325 21.83 20.42 -16.89
N ALA A 326 22.29 21.61 -17.28
CA ALA A 326 23.65 21.81 -17.78
C ALA A 326 24.75 21.30 -16.84
N VAL A 327 24.54 21.44 -15.53
CA VAL A 327 25.47 20.96 -14.48
C VAL A 327 25.59 19.45 -14.40
N ASN A 328 24.59 18.72 -14.90
CA ASN A 328 24.54 17.26 -14.88
C ASN A 328 24.87 16.67 -16.25
N ARG A 329 25.28 17.45 -17.27
CA ARG A 329 25.60 16.90 -18.59
C ARG A 329 26.97 16.23 -18.59
N GLY A 330 27.08 15.14 -19.33
CA GLY A 330 28.30 14.38 -19.52
C GLY A 330 28.22 13.54 -20.79
N ASP A 331 29.25 12.76 -21.07
CA ASP A 331 29.20 11.84 -22.20
C ASP A 331 28.14 10.75 -21.95
N GLY A 332 27.47 10.30 -22.99
CA GLY A 332 26.54 9.19 -22.86
C GLY A 332 27.16 7.86 -23.27
N VAL A 333 26.40 6.78 -23.10
CA VAL A 333 26.80 5.44 -23.55
C VAL A 333 26.66 5.25 -25.07
N GLY A 334 25.93 6.13 -25.75
CA GLY A 334 25.64 6.03 -27.18
C GLY A 334 24.63 4.94 -27.54
N LEU A 335 24.58 4.59 -28.83
CA LEU A 335 23.62 3.63 -29.38
C LEU A 335 24.10 2.19 -29.14
N VAL A 336 23.50 1.52 -28.18
CA VAL A 336 23.83 0.13 -27.82
C VAL A 336 22.55 -0.67 -27.64
N ASP A 337 22.42 -1.77 -28.36
CA ASP A 337 21.25 -2.64 -28.28
C ASP A 337 21.29 -3.56 -27.05
N ILE A 338 20.11 -3.99 -26.61
CA ILE A 338 19.93 -4.91 -25.49
C ILE A 338 19.10 -6.11 -25.95
N THR A 339 19.44 -7.31 -25.49
CA THR A 339 18.63 -8.51 -25.70
C THR A 339 18.35 -9.25 -24.40
N ILE A 340 17.18 -9.88 -24.32
CA ILE A 340 16.76 -10.71 -23.19
C ILE A 340 16.13 -11.98 -23.74
N GLU A 341 16.64 -13.15 -23.33
CA GLU A 341 16.11 -14.42 -23.80
C GLU A 341 14.76 -14.73 -23.13
N PHE A 342 13.90 -15.49 -23.83
CA PHE A 342 12.60 -15.88 -23.29
C PHE A 342 12.73 -16.63 -21.95
N ALA A 343 13.76 -17.50 -21.82
CA ALA A 343 13.98 -18.26 -20.59
C ALA A 343 14.24 -17.35 -19.38
N ASP A 344 14.98 -16.25 -19.59
CA ASP A 344 15.29 -15.28 -18.53
C ASP A 344 14.04 -14.45 -18.17
N LEU A 345 13.26 -14.01 -19.17
CA LEU A 345 11.98 -13.33 -18.93
C LEU A 345 10.95 -14.23 -18.24
N ASN A 346 10.96 -15.53 -18.54
CA ASN A 346 9.99 -16.49 -18.03
C ASN A 346 10.37 -17.13 -16.69
N ALA A 347 11.60 -16.91 -16.20
CA ALA A 347 12.05 -17.39 -14.91
C ALA A 347 11.34 -16.66 -13.74
N ALA A 348 11.41 -17.23 -12.53
CA ALA A 348 10.92 -16.56 -11.32
C ALA A 348 11.57 -15.18 -11.10
N THR A 349 12.86 -15.06 -11.44
CA THR A 349 13.60 -13.79 -11.42
C THR A 349 13.26 -12.87 -12.61
N GLY A 350 12.57 -13.37 -13.64
CA GLY A 350 12.24 -12.66 -14.88
C GLY A 350 11.21 -11.56 -14.71
N ILE A 351 10.09 -11.62 -15.42
CA ILE A 351 9.02 -10.61 -15.28
C ILE A 351 8.37 -10.68 -13.88
N TYR A 352 8.33 -11.85 -13.23
CA TYR A 352 7.78 -11.92 -11.88
C TYR A 352 8.66 -11.24 -10.83
N GLY A 353 9.98 -11.45 -10.90
CA GLY A 353 10.97 -10.86 -10.01
C GLY A 353 11.52 -9.50 -10.44
N ASN A 354 11.25 -9.08 -11.68
CA ASN A 354 11.82 -7.90 -12.34
C ASN A 354 13.35 -7.82 -12.27
N ASN A 355 14.03 -8.97 -12.41
CA ASN A 355 15.47 -9.09 -12.33
C ASN A 355 16.08 -10.16 -13.29
N PRO A 356 15.67 -10.23 -14.57
CA PRO A 356 16.28 -11.16 -15.53
C PRO A 356 17.73 -10.77 -15.82
N ALA A 357 18.53 -11.77 -16.20
CA ALA A 357 19.77 -11.53 -16.92
C ALA A 357 19.45 -10.85 -18.27
N TYR A 358 20.30 -9.93 -18.72
CA TYR A 358 20.18 -9.31 -20.05
C TYR A 358 21.55 -9.12 -20.68
N THR A 359 21.60 -9.09 -22.01
CA THR A 359 22.84 -8.91 -22.76
C THR A 359 22.90 -7.51 -23.36
N ILE A 360 23.92 -6.76 -22.98
CA ILE A 360 24.34 -5.52 -23.64
C ILE A 360 25.17 -5.94 -24.86
N VAL A 361 24.63 -5.73 -26.06
CA VAL A 361 25.20 -6.31 -27.29
C VAL A 361 26.63 -5.79 -27.52
N GLY A 362 27.56 -6.73 -27.69
CA GLY A 362 28.98 -6.44 -27.87
C GLY A 362 29.74 -6.12 -26.58
N VAL A 363 29.11 -6.25 -25.42
CA VAL A 363 29.70 -5.91 -24.11
C VAL A 363 29.69 -7.10 -23.16
N GLU A 364 28.54 -7.41 -22.55
CA GLU A 364 28.42 -8.46 -21.52
C GLU A 364 26.97 -8.93 -21.33
N THR A 365 26.81 -10.10 -20.72
CA THR A 365 25.54 -10.56 -20.15
C THR A 365 25.58 -10.36 -18.64
N THR A 366 24.59 -9.67 -18.10
CA THR A 366 24.48 -9.39 -16.67
C THR A 366 23.88 -10.59 -15.93
N ALA A 367 24.09 -10.66 -14.61
CA ALA A 367 23.40 -11.63 -13.76
C ALA A 367 21.96 -11.21 -13.39
N GLY A 368 21.56 -9.99 -13.74
CA GLY A 368 20.35 -9.33 -13.30
C GLY A 368 20.38 -7.83 -13.60
N VAL A 369 19.28 -7.14 -13.31
CA VAL A 369 19.15 -5.69 -13.42
C VAL A 369 20.24 -4.99 -12.60
N GLN A 370 21.00 -4.12 -13.27
CA GLN A 370 22.03 -3.31 -12.65
C GLN A 370 21.49 -1.94 -12.24
N ASN A 371 22.09 -1.31 -11.24
CA ASN A 371 21.76 0.08 -10.87
C ASN A 371 22.50 1.07 -11.80
N ASP A 372 22.21 1.00 -13.09
CA ASP A 372 22.81 1.81 -14.13
C ASP A 372 21.81 2.12 -15.26
N TYR A 373 22.26 2.80 -16.30
CA TYR A 373 21.44 3.18 -17.45
C TYR A 373 20.75 1.99 -18.14
N TYR A 374 21.46 0.89 -18.39
CA TYR A 374 20.88 -0.25 -19.11
C TYR A 374 19.89 -1.00 -18.21
N GLY A 375 20.21 -1.13 -16.93
CA GLY A 375 19.28 -1.68 -15.96
C GLY A 375 18.02 -0.83 -15.81
N TRP A 376 18.12 0.50 -15.94
CA TRP A 376 16.96 1.39 -15.98
C TRP A 376 16.07 1.13 -17.20
N VAL A 377 16.67 1.04 -18.40
CA VAL A 377 15.96 0.76 -19.66
C VAL A 377 15.26 -0.60 -19.62
N VAL A 378 15.96 -1.64 -19.15
CA VAL A 378 15.39 -2.97 -18.95
C VAL A 378 14.29 -2.93 -17.89
N GLY A 379 14.52 -2.20 -16.80
CA GLY A 379 13.55 -2.05 -15.72
C GLY A 379 12.23 -1.42 -16.16
N ASP A 380 12.28 -0.42 -17.06
CA ASP A 380 11.10 0.17 -17.67
C ASP A 380 10.29 -0.85 -18.48
N LEU A 381 10.95 -1.69 -19.28
CA LEU A 381 10.28 -2.77 -20.01
C LEU A 381 9.60 -3.75 -19.03
N LEU A 382 10.31 -4.15 -17.97
CA LEU A 382 9.83 -5.14 -16.99
C LEU A 382 8.65 -4.63 -16.15
N ALA A 383 8.70 -3.37 -15.70
CA ALA A 383 7.57 -2.73 -15.02
C ALA A 383 6.35 -2.62 -15.96
N GLY A 384 6.57 -2.23 -17.21
CA GLY A 384 5.53 -2.19 -18.24
C GLY A 384 4.87 -3.56 -18.47
N LEU A 385 5.68 -4.61 -18.63
CA LEU A 385 5.20 -6.00 -18.78
C LEU A 385 4.43 -6.48 -17.54
N SER A 386 4.92 -6.17 -16.33
CA SER A 386 4.25 -6.52 -15.07
C SER A 386 2.85 -5.90 -14.99
N TRP A 387 2.68 -4.64 -15.39
CA TRP A 387 1.38 -3.96 -15.45
C TRP A 387 0.54 -4.30 -16.68
N GLY A 388 1.08 -5.00 -17.68
CA GLY A 388 0.38 -5.31 -18.93
C GLY A 388 0.23 -4.13 -19.89
N LEU A 389 1.11 -3.13 -19.85
CA LEU A 389 1.01 -1.95 -20.73
C LEU A 389 1.45 -2.24 -22.17
N PRO A 390 2.55 -2.98 -22.43
CA PRO A 390 2.97 -3.36 -23.77
C PRO A 390 1.85 -4.04 -24.57
N GLY A 391 1.61 -3.53 -25.78
CA GLY A 391 0.61 -4.07 -26.71
C GLY A 391 -0.85 -3.88 -26.29
N SER A 392 -1.14 -3.15 -25.20
CA SER A 392 -2.50 -2.81 -24.78
C SER A 392 -3.23 -2.01 -25.86
N THR A 393 -4.47 -2.41 -26.16
CA THR A 393 -5.36 -1.74 -27.12
C THR A 393 -6.32 -0.75 -26.46
N VAL A 394 -6.24 -0.59 -25.15
CA VAL A 394 -7.12 0.31 -24.38
C VAL A 394 -6.81 1.75 -24.77
N LEU A 395 -7.84 2.51 -25.11
CA LEU A 395 -7.71 3.92 -25.48
C LEU A 395 -7.58 4.79 -24.23
N PHE A 396 -6.64 5.73 -24.27
CA PHE A 396 -6.32 6.61 -23.17
C PHE A 396 -6.12 8.06 -23.63
N ASN A 397 -6.54 9.00 -22.79
CA ASN A 397 -6.27 10.42 -22.94
C ASN A 397 -5.09 10.80 -22.05
N SER A 398 -3.91 10.86 -22.66
CA SER A 398 -2.66 11.28 -22.03
C SER A 398 -2.51 12.81 -22.05
N THR A 399 -1.45 13.32 -21.41
CA THR A 399 -1.11 14.75 -21.46
C THR A 399 -0.74 15.22 -22.87
N THR A 400 -0.23 14.32 -23.72
CA THR A 400 0.37 14.62 -25.03
C THR A 400 -0.50 14.17 -26.20
N ALA A 401 -1.47 13.29 -25.98
CA ALA A 401 -2.33 12.73 -27.02
C ALA A 401 -3.68 12.24 -26.48
N THR A 402 -4.72 12.31 -27.32
CA THR A 402 -6.07 11.84 -27.01
C THR A 402 -6.42 10.58 -27.80
N ASN A 403 -7.23 9.69 -27.21
CA ASN A 403 -7.68 8.43 -27.81
C ASN A 403 -6.54 7.59 -28.41
N VAL A 404 -5.40 7.53 -27.72
CA VAL A 404 -4.26 6.71 -28.12
C VAL A 404 -4.26 5.39 -27.37
N GLN A 405 -3.82 4.32 -28.03
CA GLN A 405 -3.67 3.03 -27.36
C GLN A 405 -2.53 3.10 -26.34
N ILE A 406 -2.76 2.61 -25.12
CA ILE A 406 -1.73 2.57 -24.08
C ILE A 406 -0.46 1.88 -24.58
N GLY A 407 -0.58 0.79 -25.35
CA GLY A 407 0.56 0.07 -25.91
C GLY A 407 1.41 0.84 -26.92
N SER A 408 0.91 1.97 -27.45
CA SER A 408 1.67 2.86 -28.36
C SER A 408 2.37 4.02 -27.66
N LEU A 409 2.11 4.23 -26.37
CA LEU A 409 2.76 5.26 -25.57
C LEU A 409 4.21 4.87 -25.26
N THR A 410 5.05 5.87 -24.99
CA THR A 410 6.40 5.66 -24.44
C THR A 410 6.35 5.27 -22.96
N SER A 411 7.41 4.65 -22.45
CA SER A 411 7.50 4.31 -21.02
C SER A 411 7.37 5.53 -20.08
N VAL A 412 7.96 6.68 -20.42
CA VAL A 412 7.74 7.93 -19.67
C VAL A 412 6.28 8.43 -19.71
N GLU A 413 5.51 8.07 -20.76
CA GLU A 413 4.08 8.40 -20.84
C GLU A 413 3.20 7.43 -20.06
N TRP A 414 3.67 6.21 -19.81
CA TRP A 414 2.95 5.20 -19.03
C TRP A 414 2.80 5.56 -17.55
N TRP A 415 3.84 6.15 -16.94
CA TRP A 415 3.83 6.47 -15.51
C TRP A 415 4.30 7.90 -15.17
N GLY A 416 4.77 8.69 -16.13
CA GLY A 416 5.27 10.04 -15.90
C GLY A 416 6.79 10.14 -15.86
N GLY A 417 7.30 11.38 -15.84
CA GLY A 417 8.74 11.67 -15.85
C GLY A 417 9.10 12.81 -16.80
N VAL A 418 10.32 12.80 -17.35
CA VAL A 418 10.81 13.84 -18.25
C VAL A 418 11.31 13.23 -19.56
N LYS A 419 10.90 13.80 -20.68
CA LYS A 419 11.36 13.43 -22.03
C LYS A 419 12.72 14.06 -22.34
N ALA A 420 13.41 13.54 -23.36
CA ALA A 420 14.73 14.02 -23.77
C ALA A 420 14.78 15.53 -24.11
N ASP A 421 13.66 16.09 -24.57
CA ASP A 421 13.50 17.51 -24.89
C ASP A 421 13.21 18.40 -23.66
N GLY A 422 13.04 17.80 -22.47
CA GLY A 422 12.68 18.49 -21.23
C GLY A 422 11.17 18.56 -20.97
N THR A 423 10.33 18.01 -21.84
CA THR A 423 8.89 17.97 -21.63
C THR A 423 8.56 17.07 -20.44
N GLY A 424 7.91 17.63 -19.42
CA GLY A 424 7.42 16.89 -18.27
C GLY A 424 6.12 16.15 -18.57
N VAL A 425 6.03 14.89 -18.13
CA VAL A 425 4.81 14.09 -18.13
C VAL A 425 4.35 13.90 -16.69
N SER A 426 3.11 14.27 -16.41
CA SER A 426 2.53 14.23 -15.08
C SER A 426 2.13 12.82 -14.67
N VAL A 427 2.67 12.33 -13.55
CA VAL A 427 2.35 11.00 -13.00
C VAL A 427 0.83 10.82 -12.81
N PRO A 428 0.08 11.73 -12.12
CA PRO A 428 -1.37 11.58 -11.95
C PRO A 428 -2.18 11.57 -13.26
N LEU A 429 -1.60 12.01 -14.38
CA LEU A 429 -2.27 12.05 -15.68
C LEU A 429 -1.86 10.90 -16.61
N SER A 430 -0.92 10.07 -16.18
CA SER A 430 -0.46 8.88 -16.90
C SER A 430 -1.42 7.68 -16.73
N PRO A 431 -1.36 6.64 -17.60
CA PRO A 431 -2.10 5.41 -17.40
C PRO A 431 -1.93 4.80 -16.00
N VAL A 432 -0.69 4.63 -15.53
CA VAL A 432 -0.41 4.05 -14.21
C VAL A 432 -0.94 4.94 -13.09
N GLY A 433 -0.75 6.25 -13.17
CA GLY A 433 -1.26 7.19 -12.16
C GLY A 433 -2.78 7.28 -12.10
N LYS A 434 -3.48 6.96 -13.20
CA LYS A 434 -4.94 6.80 -13.25
C LYS A 434 -5.40 5.36 -13.02
N GLY A 435 -4.50 4.44 -12.68
CA GLY A 435 -4.81 3.06 -12.37
C GLY A 435 -5.17 2.18 -13.58
N TYR A 436 -4.82 2.56 -14.81
CA TYR A 436 -4.94 1.70 -15.99
C TYR A 436 -3.81 0.66 -16.02
N VAL A 437 -3.90 -0.31 -15.13
CA VAL A 437 -2.93 -1.40 -14.94
C VAL A 437 -3.65 -2.75 -14.88
N TYR A 438 -2.93 -3.84 -15.16
CA TYR A 438 -3.41 -5.22 -15.11
C TYR A 438 -4.66 -5.43 -15.97
N SER A 439 -5.78 -5.90 -15.39
CA SER A 439 -7.04 -6.12 -16.10
C SER A 439 -7.57 -4.86 -16.79
N LYS A 440 -7.35 -3.67 -16.23
CA LYS A 440 -7.74 -2.41 -16.89
C LYS A 440 -6.89 -2.07 -18.11
N ALA A 441 -5.63 -2.49 -18.13
CA ALA A 441 -4.76 -2.34 -19.29
C ALA A 441 -4.97 -3.48 -20.31
N GLN A 442 -5.40 -4.66 -19.85
CA GLN A 442 -5.55 -5.89 -20.64
C GLN A 442 -6.91 -6.57 -20.38
N PRO A 443 -8.05 -5.91 -20.67
CA PRO A 443 -9.38 -6.45 -20.30
C PRO A 443 -9.72 -7.77 -20.98
N ALA A 444 -9.14 -8.04 -22.16
CA ALA A 444 -9.30 -9.29 -22.90
C ALA A 444 -8.16 -10.31 -22.69
N GLY A 445 -7.18 -9.99 -21.84
CA GLY A 445 -5.93 -10.75 -21.71
C GLY A 445 -5.51 -10.99 -20.26
N PRO A 446 -6.20 -11.85 -19.51
CA PRO A 446 -5.90 -12.11 -18.09
C PRO A 446 -4.52 -12.77 -17.85
N LEU A 447 -3.84 -13.21 -18.90
CA LEU A 447 -2.48 -13.79 -18.85
C LEU A 447 -1.40 -12.80 -19.33
N ASN A 448 -1.75 -11.54 -19.58
CA ASN A 448 -0.86 -10.54 -20.14
C ASN A 448 -0.39 -9.52 -19.09
N TYR A 449 -0.30 -9.93 -17.82
CA TYR A 449 0.18 -9.11 -16.69
C TYR A 449 0.50 -9.98 -15.46
N HIS A 450 1.10 -9.36 -14.44
CA HIS A 450 1.50 -10.01 -13.18
C HIS A 450 0.28 -10.24 -12.27
N THR A 451 -0.27 -11.46 -12.30
CA THR A 451 -1.54 -11.81 -11.62
C THR A 451 -1.47 -11.72 -10.10
N TYR A 452 -0.33 -12.06 -9.49
CA TYR A 452 -0.13 -11.93 -8.04
C TYR A 452 -0.15 -10.45 -7.62
N ALA A 453 0.61 -9.60 -8.32
CA ALA A 453 0.63 -8.16 -8.05
C ALA A 453 -0.72 -7.49 -8.35
N ALA A 454 -1.47 -7.99 -9.34
CA ALA A 454 -2.84 -7.54 -9.61
C ALA A 454 -3.77 -7.75 -8.39
N GLY A 455 -3.57 -8.84 -7.63
CA GLY A 455 -4.32 -9.12 -6.40
C GLY A 455 -4.07 -8.12 -5.26
N LEU A 456 -2.98 -7.35 -5.31
CA LEU A 456 -2.65 -6.33 -4.31
C LEU A 456 -3.27 -4.95 -4.61
N VAL A 457 -3.79 -4.75 -5.82
CA VAL A 457 -4.33 -3.46 -6.26
C VAL A 457 -5.52 -3.05 -5.41
N GLY A 458 -5.52 -1.78 -4.97
CA GLY A 458 -6.61 -1.21 -4.18
C GLY A 458 -6.66 -1.65 -2.72
N ILE A 459 -5.95 -2.74 -2.35
CA ILE A 459 -5.91 -3.25 -0.97
C ILE A 459 -4.59 -2.89 -0.26
N THR A 460 -3.54 -2.51 -0.98
CA THR A 460 -2.33 -2.01 -0.34
C THR A 460 -1.52 -1.04 -1.21
N GLY A 461 -0.79 -0.13 -0.55
CA GLY A 461 0.28 0.69 -1.16
C GLY A 461 1.68 0.05 -1.08
N ALA A 462 1.77 -1.22 -0.70
CA ALA A 462 3.03 -1.95 -0.63
C ALA A 462 3.55 -2.36 -2.03
N TYR A 463 4.84 -2.65 -2.13
CA TYR A 463 5.38 -3.30 -3.32
C TYR A 463 4.83 -4.73 -3.44
N GLY A 464 4.27 -5.05 -4.59
CA GLY A 464 3.93 -6.40 -5.04
C GLY A 464 4.97 -7.01 -5.97
N PHE A 465 5.82 -6.19 -6.58
CA PHE A 465 6.94 -6.60 -7.43
C PHE A 465 8.01 -5.50 -7.46
N GLY A 466 9.24 -5.83 -7.89
CA GLY A 466 10.33 -4.85 -7.99
C GLY A 466 10.06 -3.77 -9.04
N LEU A 467 10.59 -2.54 -8.87
CA LEU A 467 10.39 -1.42 -9.81
C LEU A 467 8.96 -0.84 -9.86
N GLN A 468 8.05 -1.27 -8.98
CA GLN A 468 6.69 -0.73 -8.91
C GLN A 468 6.66 0.76 -8.50
N ASP A 469 7.75 1.27 -7.92
CA ASP A 469 7.97 2.68 -7.59
C ASP A 469 7.98 3.62 -8.80
N ARG A 470 8.03 3.10 -10.02
CA ARG A 470 7.74 3.90 -11.24
C ARG A 470 6.37 4.60 -11.15
N ALA A 471 5.41 4.03 -10.40
CA ALA A 471 4.11 4.65 -10.12
C ALA A 471 4.17 5.81 -9.08
N GLY A 472 5.30 5.99 -8.40
CA GLY A 472 5.53 7.03 -7.38
C GLY A 472 5.00 6.73 -5.96
N GLN A 473 4.45 5.53 -5.70
CA GLN A 473 3.50 5.32 -4.59
C GLN A 473 3.99 4.52 -3.36
N THR A 474 5.29 4.25 -3.18
CA THR A 474 5.68 3.19 -2.24
C THR A 474 6.71 3.56 -1.18
N LEU A 475 7.31 4.76 -1.23
CA LEU A 475 8.37 5.17 -0.29
C LEU A 475 7.94 6.35 0.59
N ILE A 476 8.03 6.18 1.90
CA ILE A 476 7.94 7.25 2.91
C ILE A 476 9.36 7.72 3.25
N ASN A 477 9.56 9.05 3.29
CA ASN A 477 10.80 9.66 3.75
C ASN A 477 10.53 10.79 4.75
N PHE A 478 11.22 10.80 5.89
CA PHE A 478 11.24 11.95 6.80
C PHE A 478 12.48 11.98 7.71
N ASN A 479 12.65 13.09 8.44
CA ASN A 479 13.65 13.25 9.49
C ASN A 479 13.10 14.08 10.65
N ARG A 480 13.76 13.99 11.81
CA ARG A 480 13.35 14.65 13.05
C ARG A 480 13.72 16.13 13.14
N ILE A 481 14.58 16.65 12.26
CA ILE A 481 14.84 18.11 12.20
C ILE A 481 13.63 18.83 11.61
N GLN A 482 13.11 18.32 10.49
CA GLN A 482 11.92 18.87 9.84
C GLN A 482 10.63 18.49 10.57
N GLN A 483 10.60 17.31 11.19
CA GLN A 483 9.44 16.74 11.88
C GLN A 483 9.76 16.41 13.36
N PRO A 484 9.94 17.41 14.23
CA PRO A 484 10.51 17.24 15.57
C PRO A 484 9.70 16.36 16.52
N ASN A 485 8.40 16.21 16.29
CA ASN A 485 7.52 15.37 17.10
C ASN A 485 7.10 14.09 16.38
N ALA A 486 7.53 13.88 15.13
CA ALA A 486 7.03 12.77 14.33
C ALA A 486 7.68 11.44 14.70
N TYR A 487 6.91 10.38 14.56
CA TYR A 487 7.36 9.00 14.69
C TYR A 487 6.68 8.13 13.64
N LEU A 488 7.30 7.00 13.31
CA LEU A 488 6.71 6.01 12.42
C LEU A 488 5.88 5.02 13.25
N GLU A 489 4.56 5.04 13.09
CA GLU A 489 3.67 3.99 13.59
C GLU A 489 3.68 2.81 12.59
N VAL A 490 4.08 1.63 13.07
CA VAL A 490 4.00 0.35 12.36
C VAL A 490 2.77 -0.40 12.88
N GLY A 491 1.70 -0.40 12.10
CA GLY A 491 0.48 -1.14 12.42
C GLY A 491 0.59 -2.59 11.96
N ILE A 492 0.31 -3.53 12.86
CA ILE A 492 0.39 -4.98 12.70
C ILE A 492 -1.02 -5.54 12.86
N ASP A 493 -1.62 -6.03 11.77
CA ASP A 493 -3.03 -6.45 11.74
C ASP A 493 -4.02 -5.37 12.26
N THR A 494 -3.59 -4.10 12.24
CA THR A 494 -4.39 -3.00 12.75
C THR A 494 -5.57 -2.75 11.83
N LYS A 495 -6.77 -3.15 12.28
CA LYS A 495 -8.10 -2.91 11.68
C LYS A 495 -8.06 -2.68 10.16
N GLY A 496 -8.16 -3.77 9.41
CA GLY A 496 -8.50 -3.69 8.00
C GLY A 496 -9.84 -2.97 7.82
N LYS A 497 -9.88 -2.04 6.86
CA LYS A 497 -11.12 -1.63 6.23
C LYS A 497 -11.66 -2.81 5.41
N SER A 498 -12.98 -2.94 5.36
CA SER A 498 -13.63 -3.87 4.44
C SER A 498 -13.16 -3.62 3.01
N ALA A 499 -12.93 -4.68 2.23
CA ALA A 499 -12.68 -4.62 0.80
C ALA A 499 -13.79 -5.26 0.00
N VAL A 500 -14.21 -4.63 -1.10
CA VAL A 500 -15.12 -5.27 -2.06
C VAL A 500 -14.29 -6.00 -3.11
N VAL A 501 -14.63 -7.27 -3.32
CA VAL A 501 -14.08 -8.15 -4.38
C VAL A 501 -15.24 -8.79 -5.14
N ALA A 502 -14.96 -9.29 -6.35
CA ALA A 502 -15.94 -10.14 -7.04
C ALA A 502 -16.15 -11.42 -6.22
N SER A 503 -17.42 -11.76 -5.97
CA SER A 503 -17.76 -13.01 -5.29
C SER A 503 -17.31 -14.21 -6.13
N SER A 504 -16.76 -15.24 -5.50
CA SER A 504 -16.53 -16.54 -6.15
C SER A 504 -17.84 -17.24 -6.52
N MET A 505 -18.95 -16.85 -5.90
CA MET A 505 -20.30 -17.29 -6.22
C MET A 505 -20.92 -16.28 -7.18
N GLN A 506 -20.75 -16.50 -8.48
CA GLN A 506 -21.45 -15.74 -9.53
C GLN A 506 -22.61 -16.56 -10.09
N ALA A 507 -23.60 -15.87 -10.65
CA ALA A 507 -24.58 -16.53 -11.51
C ALA A 507 -23.86 -17.17 -12.72
N SER A 508 -24.40 -18.28 -13.22
CA SER A 508 -23.78 -19.01 -14.34
C SER A 508 -23.52 -18.09 -15.54
N GLY A 509 -22.28 -18.06 -16.02
CA GLY A 509 -21.86 -17.26 -17.17
C GLY A 509 -21.53 -15.80 -16.86
N ILE A 510 -21.76 -15.33 -15.63
CA ILE A 510 -21.40 -13.98 -15.20
C ILE A 510 -19.93 -13.94 -14.78
N VAL A 511 -19.20 -12.97 -15.32
CA VAL A 511 -17.84 -12.62 -14.91
C VAL A 511 -17.85 -11.15 -14.52
N VAL A 512 -17.37 -10.87 -13.32
CA VAL A 512 -17.27 -9.53 -12.74
C VAL A 512 -15.81 -9.20 -12.54
N THR A 513 -15.38 -8.03 -12.98
CA THR A 513 -14.05 -7.48 -12.70
C THR A 513 -14.25 -6.22 -11.87
N ILE A 514 -13.53 -6.10 -10.75
CA ILE A 514 -13.50 -4.86 -9.99
C ILE A 514 -12.37 -4.00 -10.53
N ASP A 515 -12.75 -2.85 -11.04
CA ASP A 515 -11.87 -1.90 -11.71
C ASP A 515 -11.28 -0.91 -10.70
N GLU A 516 -12.09 -0.45 -9.75
CA GLU A 516 -11.64 0.46 -8.69
C GLU A 516 -12.27 0.09 -7.37
N PHE A 517 -11.50 0.28 -6.31
CA PHE A 517 -11.97 0.09 -4.96
C PHE A 517 -11.37 1.15 -4.05
N THR A 518 -12.21 1.81 -3.25
CA THR A 518 -11.76 2.78 -2.24
C THR A 518 -12.56 2.60 -0.95
N PRO A 519 -11.94 2.05 0.11
CA PRO A 519 -12.59 1.96 1.40
C PRO A 519 -12.46 3.25 2.21
N LYS A 520 -13.58 3.79 2.65
CA LYS A 520 -13.67 4.95 3.54
C LYS A 520 -14.32 4.56 4.85
N LYS A 521 -13.63 4.80 5.97
CA LYS A 521 -14.27 4.73 7.28
C LYS A 521 -15.04 6.04 7.47
N LYS A 522 -16.34 5.93 7.74
CA LYS A 522 -17.20 7.07 8.09
C LYS A 522 -17.81 6.82 9.47
N THR A 523 -17.84 7.86 10.28
CA THR A 523 -18.61 7.92 11.52
C THR A 523 -20.11 7.99 11.22
N SER A 524 -20.96 7.69 12.20
CA SER A 524 -22.42 7.83 12.05
C SER A 524 -22.82 9.26 11.67
N THR A 525 -22.15 10.28 12.21
CA THR A 525 -22.38 11.68 11.84
C THR A 525 -22.03 11.96 10.37
N GLU A 526 -20.93 11.40 9.88
CA GLU A 526 -20.55 11.54 8.47
C GLU A 526 -21.47 10.76 7.52
N LEU A 527 -22.00 9.62 7.96
CA LEU A 527 -23.00 8.86 7.19
C LEU A 527 -24.30 9.66 7.07
N GLU A 528 -24.79 10.23 8.16
CA GLU A 528 -25.96 11.10 8.17
C GLU A 528 -25.75 12.32 7.28
N SER A 529 -24.65 13.06 7.48
CA SER A 529 -24.41 14.30 6.73
C SER A 529 -24.14 14.08 5.24
N THR A 530 -23.63 12.91 4.85
CA THR A 530 -23.28 12.62 3.44
C THR A 530 -24.41 11.90 2.71
N TYR A 531 -25.11 10.98 3.37
CA TYR A 531 -26.03 10.02 2.73
C TYR A 531 -27.43 9.97 3.36
N SER A 532 -27.72 10.93 4.27
CA SER A 532 -28.96 10.96 5.04
C SER A 532 -29.23 9.64 5.77
N LEU A 533 -28.15 8.98 6.21
CA LEU A 533 -28.17 7.71 6.94
C LEU A 533 -27.92 7.93 8.44
N GLY A 534 -28.97 8.35 9.13
CA GLY A 534 -28.99 8.63 10.56
C GLY A 534 -29.19 7.36 11.38
N ASP A 535 -28.84 7.43 12.67
CA ASP A 535 -29.01 6.32 13.62
C ASP A 535 -28.48 4.98 13.11
N PHE A 536 -27.34 5.00 12.41
CA PHE A 536 -26.71 3.82 11.85
C PHE A 536 -25.33 3.60 12.45
N ASN A 537 -25.11 2.41 13.00
CA ASN A 537 -23.80 2.00 13.49
C ASN A 537 -23.16 1.04 12.47
N ALA A 538 -22.17 1.55 11.74
CA ALA A 538 -21.50 0.79 10.69
C ALA A 538 -20.50 -0.22 11.28
N PHE A 539 -20.54 -1.44 10.75
CA PHE A 539 -19.61 -2.54 11.05
C PHE A 539 -18.73 -2.90 9.87
N SER A 540 -18.88 -2.20 8.75
CA SER A 540 -17.95 -2.24 7.63
C SER A 540 -17.44 -0.82 7.34
N SER A 541 -16.37 -0.74 6.54
CA SER A 541 -16.09 0.54 5.86
C SER A 541 -17.15 0.80 4.79
N VAL A 542 -17.36 2.08 4.46
CA VAL A 542 -18.04 2.45 3.23
C VAL A 542 -17.15 2.06 2.08
N CYS A 543 -17.63 1.14 1.28
CA CYS A 543 -16.89 0.54 0.19
C CYS A 543 -17.39 1.12 -1.12
N SER A 544 -16.69 2.11 -1.67
CA SER A 544 -16.96 2.63 -3.02
C SER A 544 -16.17 1.84 -4.04
N PHE A 545 -16.84 1.31 -5.06
CA PHE A 545 -16.17 0.55 -6.12
C PHE A 545 -16.74 0.84 -7.50
N ASN A 546 -15.92 0.58 -8.52
CA ASN A 546 -16.31 0.49 -9.92
C ASN A 546 -16.03 -0.93 -10.39
N ALA A 547 -16.93 -1.50 -11.17
CA ALA A 547 -16.80 -2.83 -11.72
C ALA A 547 -17.35 -2.92 -13.13
N THR A 548 -16.89 -3.93 -13.86
CA THR A 548 -17.40 -4.31 -15.17
C THR A 548 -17.98 -5.71 -15.13
N ILE A 549 -19.07 -5.91 -15.87
CA ILE A 549 -19.73 -7.21 -16.03
C ILE A 549 -19.75 -7.60 -17.50
N ASN A 550 -19.46 -8.88 -17.77
CA ASN A 550 -19.40 -9.39 -19.15
C ASN A 550 -20.79 -9.50 -19.83
N THR A 551 -21.87 -9.41 -19.07
CA THR A 551 -23.25 -9.60 -19.53
C THR A 551 -24.09 -8.38 -19.17
N ASN A 552 -24.41 -7.57 -20.17
CA ASN A 552 -25.26 -6.38 -20.01
C ASN A 552 -26.63 -6.74 -19.42
N GLY A 553 -27.05 -6.03 -18.37
CA GLY A 553 -28.26 -6.28 -17.59
C GLY A 553 -28.20 -7.54 -16.70
N GLY A 554 -27.02 -8.16 -16.57
CA GLY A 554 -26.77 -9.31 -15.71
C GLY A 554 -26.76 -8.96 -14.22
N HIS A 555 -26.70 -9.99 -13.37
CA HIS A 555 -26.61 -9.84 -11.91
C HIS A 555 -25.19 -10.14 -11.45
N ALA A 556 -24.45 -9.09 -11.09
CA ALA A 556 -23.12 -9.19 -10.52
C ALA A 556 -23.24 -9.51 -9.02
N THR A 557 -22.50 -10.53 -8.56
CA THR A 557 -22.36 -10.79 -7.12
C THR A 557 -21.03 -10.24 -6.63
N PHE A 558 -21.09 -9.36 -5.65
CA PHE A 558 -19.94 -8.80 -4.97
C PHE A 558 -19.82 -9.41 -3.58
N MET A 559 -18.65 -9.27 -2.98
CA MET A 559 -18.36 -9.75 -1.64
C MET A 559 -17.53 -8.70 -0.91
N MET A 560 -17.87 -8.39 0.34
CA MET A 560 -17.00 -7.61 1.23
C MET A 560 -16.77 -8.28 2.57
N ASP A 561 -15.66 -7.99 3.24
CA ASP A 561 -15.32 -8.61 4.52
C ASP A 561 -15.61 -7.72 5.73
N SER A 562 -15.92 -8.35 6.87
CA SER A 562 -15.87 -7.69 8.17
C SER A 562 -15.57 -8.68 9.30
N ASN A 563 -14.78 -8.22 10.27
CA ASN A 563 -14.63 -8.85 11.58
C ASN A 563 -15.09 -7.94 12.74
N GLU A 564 -15.75 -6.81 12.41
CA GLU A 564 -16.30 -5.85 13.38
C GLU A 564 -17.79 -6.09 13.66
N ILE A 565 -18.40 -7.10 13.03
CA ILE A 565 -19.80 -7.45 13.26
C ILE A 565 -20.00 -7.89 14.72
N PRO A 566 -20.92 -7.29 15.49
CA PRO A 566 -21.14 -7.65 16.88
C PRO A 566 -21.72 -9.05 17.01
N THR A 567 -21.49 -9.67 18.17
CA THR A 567 -22.10 -10.96 18.50
C THR A 567 -23.62 -10.83 18.50
N GLY A 568 -24.32 -11.62 17.68
CA GLY A 568 -25.76 -11.47 17.51
C GLY A 568 -26.35 -12.32 16.37
N SER A 569 -27.59 -12.01 15.99
CA SER A 569 -28.26 -12.64 14.84
C SER A 569 -27.91 -11.92 13.54
N PRO A 570 -27.63 -12.62 12.43
CA PRO A 570 -27.43 -12.00 11.12
C PRO A 570 -28.64 -11.16 10.67
N THR A 571 -29.86 -11.54 11.07
CA THR A 571 -31.10 -10.83 10.67
C THR A 571 -31.25 -9.44 11.27
N THR A 572 -30.46 -9.11 12.29
CA THR A 572 -30.42 -7.75 12.86
C THR A 572 -29.61 -6.78 12.00
N LEU A 573 -28.73 -7.30 11.15
CA LEU A 573 -27.86 -6.50 10.30
C LEU A 573 -28.63 -5.89 9.13
N ARG A 574 -28.07 -4.83 8.61
CA ARG A 574 -28.61 -4.03 7.50
C ARG A 574 -27.50 -3.72 6.53
N LEU A 575 -27.71 -4.02 5.25
CA LEU A 575 -26.83 -3.61 4.17
C LEU A 575 -27.44 -2.41 3.45
N MET A 576 -26.67 -1.33 3.33
CA MET A 576 -27.13 -0.07 2.76
C MET A 576 -26.36 0.25 1.48
N LYS A 577 -27.09 0.59 0.43
CA LYS A 577 -26.59 1.32 -0.75
C LYS A 577 -26.56 2.81 -0.42
N LEU A 578 -25.46 3.48 -0.74
CA LEU A 578 -25.29 4.92 -0.56
C LEU A 578 -25.13 5.58 -1.93
N TYR A 579 -25.99 6.53 -2.26
CA TYR A 579 -25.97 7.22 -3.56
C TYR A 579 -25.17 8.52 -3.47
N SER A 580 -24.51 8.90 -4.56
CA SER A 580 -23.76 10.16 -4.70
C SER A 580 -24.63 11.41 -4.59
N ASN A 581 -25.94 11.28 -4.83
CA ASN A 581 -26.93 12.35 -4.63
C ASN A 581 -27.23 12.64 -3.14
N GLY A 582 -26.62 11.90 -2.22
CA GLY A 582 -26.74 12.09 -0.78
C GLY A 582 -27.91 11.35 -0.12
N THR A 583 -28.54 10.41 -0.82
CA THR A 583 -29.53 9.49 -0.23
C THR A 583 -28.94 8.10 0.01
N SER A 584 -29.69 7.26 0.72
CA SER A 584 -29.37 5.84 0.92
C SER A 584 -30.60 4.96 0.73
N MET A 585 -30.38 3.68 0.47
CA MET A 585 -31.41 2.66 0.32
C MET A 585 -30.95 1.36 0.99
N GLU A 586 -31.85 0.70 1.70
CA GLU A 586 -31.60 -0.62 2.25
C GLU A 586 -31.66 -1.67 1.13
N TYR A 587 -30.74 -2.63 1.14
CA TYR A 587 -30.88 -3.85 0.35
C TYR A 587 -32.10 -4.65 0.83
N ALA A 588 -32.48 -5.74 0.13
CA ALA A 588 -33.54 -6.62 0.61
C ALA A 588 -33.24 -7.20 2.00
N ASP A 589 -34.22 -7.81 2.66
CA ASP A 589 -33.97 -8.49 3.94
C ASP A 589 -32.86 -9.56 3.82
N TYR A 590 -32.18 -9.83 4.93
CA TYR A 590 -31.14 -10.86 5.01
C TYR A 590 -31.64 -12.20 4.43
N ALA A 591 -30.92 -12.74 3.45
CA ALA A 591 -31.41 -13.90 2.72
C ALA A 591 -31.48 -15.15 3.62
N PRO A 592 -32.57 -15.95 3.54
CA PRO A 592 -32.69 -17.18 4.31
C PRO A 592 -31.79 -18.31 3.80
N THR A 593 -31.29 -18.18 2.58
CA THR A 593 -30.40 -19.12 1.89
C THR A 593 -29.40 -18.34 1.05
N GLY A 594 -28.24 -18.92 0.74
CA GLY A 594 -27.30 -18.38 -0.24
C GLY A 594 -26.65 -19.51 -1.04
N PRO A 595 -26.19 -19.27 -2.27
CA PRO A 595 -26.25 -17.99 -2.99
C PRO A 595 -27.64 -17.70 -3.63
N ILE A 596 -28.02 -16.42 -3.72
CA ILE A 596 -29.22 -15.94 -4.42
C ILE A 596 -28.82 -14.85 -5.43
N PHE A 597 -29.16 -15.01 -6.70
CA PHE A 597 -28.75 -14.10 -7.78
C PHE A 597 -29.87 -13.19 -8.26
N SER A 598 -30.42 -12.37 -7.35
CA SER A 598 -31.42 -11.34 -7.66
C SER A 598 -31.00 -9.98 -7.13
N ASP A 599 -31.37 -8.92 -7.85
CA ASP A 599 -31.02 -7.53 -7.50
C ASP A 599 -31.39 -7.21 -6.05
N GLY A 600 -30.43 -6.66 -5.28
CA GLY A 600 -30.63 -6.33 -3.87
C GLY A 600 -30.55 -7.49 -2.88
N SER A 601 -30.29 -8.72 -3.33
CA SER A 601 -30.13 -9.86 -2.42
C SER A 601 -28.76 -9.82 -1.75
N TRP A 602 -28.70 -10.19 -0.46
CA TRP A 602 -27.44 -10.28 0.27
C TRP A 602 -27.48 -11.33 1.38
N TRP A 603 -26.31 -11.89 1.71
CA TRP A 603 -26.15 -12.92 2.74
C TRP A 603 -24.74 -12.89 3.34
N LEU A 604 -24.53 -13.61 4.44
CA LEU A 604 -23.21 -13.84 5.01
C LEU A 604 -22.72 -15.26 4.71
N THR A 605 -21.41 -15.40 4.50
CA THR A 605 -20.72 -16.68 4.63
C THR A 605 -19.61 -16.60 5.68
N ASP A 606 -19.26 -17.75 6.25
CA ASP A 606 -17.99 -17.90 6.96
C ASP A 606 -16.81 -17.97 5.98
N LEU A 607 -15.60 -18.08 6.51
CA LEU A 607 -14.39 -18.16 5.69
C LEU A 607 -14.34 -19.40 4.79
N ALA A 608 -15.00 -20.49 5.16
CA ALA A 608 -15.09 -21.70 4.35
C ALA A 608 -16.15 -21.58 3.24
N GLY A 609 -16.86 -20.46 3.16
CA GLY A 609 -17.93 -20.22 2.21
C GLY A 609 -19.27 -20.82 2.62
N ASN A 610 -19.42 -21.29 3.86
CA ASN A 610 -20.68 -21.79 4.36
C ASN A 610 -21.61 -20.61 4.66
N HIS A 611 -22.85 -20.68 4.16
CA HIS A 611 -23.87 -19.68 4.44
C HIS A 611 -24.22 -19.64 5.93
N ILE A 612 -24.25 -18.43 6.51
CA ILE A 612 -24.72 -18.20 7.87
C ILE A 612 -26.25 -18.13 7.84
N LEU A 613 -26.93 -19.11 8.40
CA LEU A 613 -28.39 -19.14 8.39
C LEU A 613 -28.97 -18.04 9.28
N PRO A 614 -30.21 -17.58 9.04
CA PRO A 614 -30.91 -16.63 9.92
C PRO A 614 -30.98 -17.05 11.40
N SER A 615 -30.94 -18.36 11.67
CA SER A 615 -30.95 -18.94 13.01
C SER A 615 -29.57 -19.01 13.67
N ASP A 616 -28.49 -18.79 12.91
CA ASP A 616 -27.13 -18.92 13.39
C ASP A 616 -26.73 -17.68 14.20
N LYS A 617 -25.61 -17.82 14.93
CA LYS A 617 -25.07 -16.76 15.77
C LYS A 617 -23.74 -16.27 15.23
N ILE A 618 -23.68 -14.98 14.95
CA ILE A 618 -22.46 -14.25 14.64
C ILE A 618 -21.66 -14.03 15.92
N THR A 619 -20.33 -14.10 15.83
CA THR A 619 -19.42 -13.86 16.96
C THR A 619 -18.46 -12.72 16.62
N LEU A 620 -18.38 -11.71 17.50
CA LEU A 620 -17.46 -10.58 17.34
C LEU A 620 -16.01 -11.07 17.19
N GLY A 621 -15.31 -10.50 16.21
CA GLY A 621 -13.93 -10.84 15.88
C GLY A 621 -13.79 -12.04 14.92
N THR A 622 -14.86 -12.80 14.68
CA THR A 622 -14.91 -13.80 13.60
C THR A 622 -15.04 -13.11 12.25
N HIS A 623 -14.36 -13.62 11.25
CA HIS A 623 -14.42 -13.12 9.89
C HIS A 623 -15.70 -13.60 9.19
N TYR A 624 -16.41 -12.67 8.54
CA TYR A 624 -17.53 -12.97 7.68
C TYR A 624 -17.39 -12.27 6.34
N TYR A 625 -17.82 -12.96 5.29
CA TYR A 625 -18.01 -12.37 3.98
C TYR A 625 -19.48 -11.98 3.79
N ILE A 626 -19.71 -10.72 3.47
CA ILE A 626 -21.00 -10.15 3.09
C ILE A 626 -21.09 -10.24 1.57
N HIS A 627 -21.89 -11.16 1.05
CA HIS A 627 -22.21 -11.23 -0.37
C HIS A 627 -23.41 -10.36 -0.68
N PHE A 628 -23.39 -9.63 -1.79
CA PHE A 628 -24.50 -8.80 -2.24
C PHE A 628 -24.58 -8.75 -3.76
N VAL A 629 -25.80 -8.63 -4.28
CA VAL A 629 -26.07 -8.72 -5.71
C VAL A 629 -26.60 -7.39 -6.23
N ILE A 630 -25.99 -6.93 -7.32
CA ILE A 630 -26.42 -5.73 -8.05
C ILE A 630 -26.67 -6.14 -9.49
N LYS A 631 -27.84 -5.78 -10.00
CA LYS A 631 -28.15 -5.88 -11.42
C LYS A 631 -27.55 -4.67 -12.15
N ASP A 632 -26.84 -4.92 -13.23
CA ASP A 632 -26.33 -3.87 -14.14
C ASP A 632 -27.48 -3.02 -14.68
N ASN A 633 -27.38 -1.70 -14.50
CA ASN A 633 -28.46 -0.73 -14.74
C ASN A 633 -29.75 -1.07 -13.95
N GLY A 634 -29.58 -1.60 -12.74
CA GLY A 634 -30.62 -1.96 -11.78
C GLY A 634 -30.89 -0.88 -10.74
N LEU A 635 -31.63 -1.24 -9.68
CA LEU A 635 -32.00 -0.27 -8.64
C LEU A 635 -30.80 0.11 -7.76
N TYR A 636 -29.91 -0.84 -7.53
CA TYR A 636 -28.74 -0.70 -6.66
C TYR A 636 -27.49 -0.26 -7.39
N ASP A 637 -27.57 -0.03 -8.71
CA ASP A 637 -26.48 0.42 -9.58
C ASP A 637 -26.64 1.91 -9.88
N GLU A 638 -25.69 2.72 -9.43
CA GLU A 638 -25.70 4.15 -9.71
C GLU A 638 -25.27 4.48 -11.15
N ASN A 639 -24.58 3.56 -11.83
CA ASN A 639 -24.16 3.74 -13.22
C ASN A 639 -25.17 3.12 -14.17
N GLY A 640 -25.98 3.96 -14.84
CA GLY A 640 -26.95 3.48 -15.83
C GLY A 640 -26.34 2.95 -17.14
N ALA A 641 -25.00 2.98 -17.30
CA ALA A 641 -24.34 2.48 -18.50
C ALA A 641 -24.19 0.95 -18.46
N LEU A 642 -24.79 0.27 -19.44
CA LEU A 642 -24.71 -1.20 -19.54
C LEU A 642 -23.26 -1.71 -19.51
N GLY A 643 -23.03 -2.74 -18.70
CA GLY A 643 -21.75 -3.39 -18.49
C GLY A 643 -20.90 -2.74 -17.40
N GLN A 644 -21.39 -1.70 -16.71
CA GLN A 644 -20.64 -0.95 -15.69
C GLN A 644 -21.47 -0.79 -14.42
N ILE A 645 -20.87 -1.12 -13.28
CA ILE A 645 -21.49 -0.99 -11.95
C ILE A 645 -20.64 -0.05 -11.10
N THR A 646 -21.26 0.95 -10.45
CA THR A 646 -20.55 1.92 -9.59
C THR A 646 -21.30 2.15 -8.30
N ASP A 647 -20.85 1.62 -7.16
CA ASP A 647 -21.63 1.76 -5.93
C ASP A 647 -20.80 1.88 -4.66
N PRO A 648 -21.16 2.81 -3.78
CA PRO A 648 -20.82 2.74 -2.37
C PRO A 648 -21.82 1.88 -1.58
N VAL A 649 -21.30 0.93 -0.77
CA VAL A 649 -22.10 0.09 0.14
C VAL A 649 -21.56 0.08 1.57
N VAL A 650 -22.41 -0.17 2.57
CA VAL A 650 -22.02 -0.31 3.99
C VAL A 650 -22.93 -1.28 4.74
N LEU A 651 -22.34 -2.11 5.61
CA LEU A 651 -23.05 -2.98 6.55
C LEU A 651 -23.07 -2.34 7.95
N GLY A 652 -24.18 -2.47 8.65
CA GLY A 652 -24.31 -2.04 10.03
C GLY A 652 -25.62 -2.47 10.65
N ILE A 653 -26.04 -1.74 11.69
CA ILE A 653 -27.36 -1.86 12.31
C ILE A 653 -27.98 -0.49 12.47
N SER A 654 -29.30 -0.42 12.34
CA SER A 654 -30.07 0.75 12.75
C SER A 654 -30.20 0.74 14.28
N THR A 655 -29.81 1.84 14.93
CA THR A 655 -29.84 2.00 16.39
C THR A 655 -31.17 2.55 16.90
N SER A 656 -32.15 2.79 16.03
CA SER A 656 -33.49 3.27 16.37
C SER A 656 -34.35 2.15 16.99
N GLY A 657 -34.02 1.76 18.21
CA GLY A 657 -34.95 1.11 19.13
C GLY A 657 -36.03 2.11 19.57
N THR A 658 -37.27 1.65 19.67
CA THR A 658 -38.55 2.37 19.90
C THR A 658 -38.67 3.20 21.19
N GLY A 659 -37.71 4.06 21.50
CA GLY A 659 -37.82 5.08 22.53
C GLY A 659 -37.76 6.45 21.87
N CYS A 660 -38.85 7.22 21.93
CA CYS A 660 -38.82 8.63 21.58
C CYS A 660 -37.83 9.34 22.52
N VAL A 661 -36.56 9.41 22.15
CA VAL A 661 -35.59 10.28 22.81
C VAL A 661 -35.79 11.66 22.21
N LEU A 662 -36.42 12.55 22.98
CA LEU A 662 -36.52 13.95 22.61
C LEU A 662 -35.10 14.51 22.48
N ASN A 663 -34.70 14.88 21.27
CA ASN A 663 -33.44 15.56 20.99
C ASN A 663 -33.44 16.94 21.70
N PRO A 664 -32.59 17.19 22.71
CA PRO A 664 -32.56 18.48 23.42
C PRO A 664 -32.07 19.65 22.54
N ASN A 665 -31.53 19.38 21.35
CA ASN A 665 -31.06 20.39 20.40
C ASN A 665 -32.04 20.63 19.22
N ALA A 666 -33.10 19.85 19.09
CA ALA A 666 -34.16 20.16 18.12
C ALA A 666 -35.03 21.28 18.71
N GLY A 667 -35.21 22.37 17.96
CA GLY A 667 -35.96 23.54 18.38
C GLY A 667 -37.46 23.27 18.51
N PHE A 668 -37.90 22.51 19.51
CA PHE A 668 -39.30 22.20 19.81
C PHE A 668 -40.09 23.40 20.39
N SER A 669 -39.58 24.63 20.27
CA SER A 669 -40.19 25.81 20.90
C SER A 669 -41.60 26.07 20.35
N LEU A 670 -41.85 25.82 19.06
CA LEU A 670 -43.16 25.99 18.43
C LEU A 670 -44.14 24.86 18.76
N GLU A 671 -43.68 23.61 18.84
CA GLU A 671 -44.51 22.44 19.13
C GLU A 671 -44.87 22.34 20.62
N LEU A 672 -43.93 22.67 21.53
CA LEU A 672 -44.23 22.81 22.95
C LEU A 672 -45.12 24.02 23.24
N ALA A 673 -44.93 25.15 22.55
CA ALA A 673 -45.82 26.30 22.67
C ALA A 673 -47.24 25.98 22.20
N SER A 674 -47.40 25.25 21.10
CA SER A 674 -48.73 24.85 20.61
C SER A 674 -49.42 23.82 21.52
N LEU A 675 -48.69 22.86 22.10
CA LEU A 675 -49.24 21.98 23.14
C LEU A 675 -49.63 22.75 24.41
N PHE A 676 -48.84 23.75 24.81
CA PHE A 676 -49.16 24.60 25.97
C PHE A 676 -50.38 25.49 25.70
N ILE A 677 -50.50 26.05 24.49
CA ILE A 677 -51.66 26.83 24.06
C ILE A 677 -52.92 25.95 24.02
N LEU A 678 -52.84 24.74 23.47
CA LEU A 678 -53.96 23.79 23.47
C LEU A 678 -54.38 23.39 24.88
N GLY A 679 -53.41 23.17 25.78
CA GLY A 679 -53.66 22.92 27.20
C GLY A 679 -54.37 24.10 27.88
N MET A 680 -53.93 25.33 27.61
CA MET A 680 -54.54 26.57 28.12
C MET A 680 -55.95 26.78 27.56
N ILE A 681 -56.18 26.54 26.27
CA ILE A 681 -57.51 26.57 25.65
C ILE A 681 -58.42 25.53 26.29
N GLY A 682 -57.93 24.31 26.53
CA GLY A 682 -58.67 23.26 27.24
C GLY A 682 -59.08 23.67 28.65
N ILE A 683 -58.19 24.32 29.41
CA ILE A 683 -58.48 24.83 30.77
C ILE A 683 -59.53 25.95 30.73
N VAL A 684 -59.42 26.88 29.78
CA VAL A 684 -60.37 28.00 29.62
C VAL A 684 -61.74 27.50 29.17
N LEU A 685 -61.80 26.59 28.20
CA LEU A 685 -63.05 25.97 27.73
C LEU A 685 -63.71 25.16 28.84
N ARG A 686 -62.94 24.40 29.63
CA ARG A 686 -63.46 23.67 30.80
C ARG A 686 -64.08 24.61 31.84
N LYS A 687 -63.51 25.81 32.02
CA LYS A 687 -64.03 26.81 32.96
C LYS A 687 -65.29 27.52 32.44
N TYR A 688 -65.45 27.63 31.13
CA TYR A 688 -66.66 28.18 30.49
C TYR A 688 -67.80 27.17 30.41
N LEU A 689 -67.52 25.91 30.10
CA LEU A 689 -68.52 24.85 30.02
C LEU A 689 -69.11 24.47 31.38
N ASN A 690 -68.34 24.63 32.47
CA ASN A 690 -68.82 24.39 33.85
C ASN A 690 -69.65 25.57 34.45
N LYS A 691 -70.01 26.58 33.65
CA LYS A 691 -70.91 27.67 34.06
C LYS A 691 -72.27 27.67 33.32
N SER A 692 -72.65 26.53 32.75
CA SER A 692 -73.97 26.30 32.13
C SER A 692 -74.79 25.35 32.99
#